data_AF-T0QZX6-F1
#
_entry.id   AF-T0QZX6-F1
#
_cell.length_a   1.000
_cell.length_b   1.000
_cell.length_c   1.000
_cell.angle_alpha   90.00
_cell.angle_beta   90.00
_cell.angle_gamma   90.00
#
_symmetry.space_group_name_H-M   'P 1'
#
loop_
_entity.id
_entity.type
_entity.pdbx_description
1 polymer ?
#
loop_
_entity_poly.entity_id
_entity_poly.type
_entity_poly.pdbx_seq_one_letter_code
_entity_poly.pdbx_strand_id
1 'polypeptide(L)'
;MKLFGSILLFLTILISSCSAPKSSTNAKFGLSFLNSDYDTGGLMVFGKNNRTNEYVGKNLTAGVNEFELTNGTWDFIAIAWGSASNIMEGTSKCGRVEGVNLSGEDTSVNFILTQDQCEKNDVFGKRVTFESNFQIAPITILNCTNINAGDDPDINDIAKKCFMGGAKSMKLKIPEFDENGSVSTANALSSRCFDFSSTPQLATTIKVPIFNDQASPLQVIYEAYTGSGCTGNVIALNSKQHNKTRLKYQPANQINYVFAQVDYCQAERNTQSVLLNSVGGSYYMICSKAQFIEAFSASNDTNMYVLAKNIDFEGEEMSQHLLNIGSGGELVGQGFTLSNFTLTSTGPVENQALFKTVAGTIRELNITDVTADYDFTVVTTQGAGILIGQSTAAAQFEKISMARVTLDVTIDTNMDGFGIFCGICQNHTGLSDIKIDASQILLSGNSTPTLTGVGFIAGQFAGNLSTSSVTNSSILANDSFTLVSKVGGVLGFNSASSFVSDINVETVSIKIQSPSQSIGGFVGFASELNNFMRTYINASIEVPAGATQPDIGGAIGKLTSAGAPIITSINTKISITGGAKPAGGIVGTDLGTGTVYTFVNADTNLSGEGTCGGIVGNGSGASYIKYARTRGVINCPTASIGGIAGTTGATLVSVHSKSDLTNTSSAGSGGLVGNATSGSISDSMFTGSISFANNVNNGLFVGTTTGISISNIVSTADNLAGGYDVAGSASTGNTTVSANCYFMNQASIASGTSCQGYGTTLALVSDFNTGSPDPTYWKTASGVIPQLHSDLLQELFPNSAGAIIKPYSITGVDRWNAIANVMNIDVNSHLPYSSFLLTGTIDFANDSSLFHQWPVLRGRFNGNNQIIRNISYDSGSYGSGLFGTIYEGSIVNGDNIKGKLILENINFQSSSTSSPMGILASQVSLTAGESLIANIILKNSSVSSNTAINGTGLIGAISADPSSNIYISDIKIINSTFTSSASDNLGAITGNFNAGTTPSAPNLQNIFIDSSSLIDGSGQNYVGGIIGTGTGLIGFGLISEAEVRGAEYVGGAFGYLSNTSVIQTSIISAIITSAGTNVSGIVGGCATSSVMNSYTTSTLNGGATHVVGTGCTASSSFSTSSGRVHNTSSSVSAETVSQIQSDYSLFISNLNDSTFAFYYDFGNIPRLRLEEHLRSL
;
A
#
# COMPACT_ATOMS: atom_id res chain seq x y z
N MET A 1 -30.76 95.33 3.43
CA MET A 1 -31.50 94.86 4.62
C MET A 1 -32.86 94.41 4.10
N LYS A 2 -33.15 93.15 3.78
CA LYS A 2 -32.98 91.86 4.47
C LYS A 2 -32.84 90.80 3.34
N LEU A 3 -31.79 90.00 3.14
CA LEU A 3 -30.85 89.34 4.06
C LEU A 3 -31.59 88.75 5.26
N PHE A 4 -32.38 87.70 5.01
CA PHE A 4 -32.73 86.60 5.95
C PHE A 4 -33.74 85.60 5.34
N GLY A 5 -34.31 85.85 4.16
CA GLY A 5 -35.33 84.97 3.54
C GLY A 5 -34.85 83.96 2.49
N SER A 6 -33.64 84.11 1.93
CA SER A 6 -33.18 83.31 0.78
C SER A 6 -32.20 82.18 1.13
N ILE A 7 -31.81 82.02 2.40
CA ILE A 7 -30.90 80.95 2.85
C ILE A 7 -31.66 79.71 3.37
N LEU A 8 -32.95 79.83 3.69
CA LEU A 8 -33.76 78.69 4.16
C LEU A 8 -34.45 77.91 3.03
N LEU A 9 -34.62 78.49 1.84
CA LEU A 9 -35.23 77.81 0.69
C LEU A 9 -34.22 77.08 -0.21
N PHE A 10 -32.93 77.42 -0.12
CA PHE A 10 -31.87 76.70 -0.84
C PHE A 10 -31.31 75.49 -0.07
N LEU A 11 -31.62 75.35 1.23
CA LEU A 11 -31.19 74.21 2.05
C LEU A 11 -32.21 73.05 2.07
N THR A 12 -33.47 73.27 1.65
CA THR A 12 -34.51 72.23 1.60
C THR A 12 -34.66 71.56 0.22
N ILE A 13 -33.98 72.04 -0.82
CA ILE A 13 -34.02 71.44 -2.18
C ILE A 13 -32.82 70.50 -2.44
N LEU A 14 -31.87 70.39 -1.50
CA LEU A 14 -30.70 69.50 -1.60
C LEU A 14 -30.84 68.17 -0.84
N ILE A 15 -32.01 67.82 -0.32
CA ILE A 15 -32.21 66.57 0.47
C ILE A 15 -33.41 65.73 -0.01
N SER A 16 -33.81 65.82 -1.28
CA SER A 16 -34.90 64.97 -1.80
C SER A 16 -34.70 64.51 -3.24
N SER A 17 -33.59 63.80 -3.51
CA SER A 17 -33.53 62.76 -4.55
C SER A 17 -32.21 61.98 -4.49
N CYS A 18 -31.89 61.38 -3.34
CA CYS A 18 -31.14 60.14 -3.35
C CYS A 18 -32.13 59.06 -2.95
N SER A 19 -32.87 58.53 -3.94
CA SER A 19 -33.43 57.18 -3.79
C SER A 19 -32.24 56.29 -3.42
N ALA A 20 -32.30 55.65 -2.24
CA ALA A 20 -31.33 54.62 -1.91
C ALA A 20 -31.23 53.67 -3.12
N PRO A 21 -30.02 53.37 -3.63
CA PRO A 21 -29.89 52.48 -4.77
C PRO A 21 -30.66 51.19 -4.45
N LYS A 22 -31.55 50.78 -5.38
CA LYS A 22 -32.30 49.53 -5.24
C LYS A 22 -31.31 48.41 -4.90
N SER A 23 -31.67 47.51 -3.98
CA SER A 23 -30.80 46.41 -3.54
C SER A 23 -30.47 45.39 -4.64
N SER A 24 -31.25 45.41 -5.71
CA SER A 24 -31.19 44.53 -6.87
C SER A 24 -31.29 45.34 -8.17
N THR A 25 -30.75 44.78 -9.24
CA THR A 25 -30.78 45.32 -10.61
C THR A 25 -31.52 44.34 -11.51
N ASN A 26 -32.43 44.83 -12.36
CA ASN A 26 -32.95 44.03 -13.46
C ASN A 26 -31.92 44.01 -14.61
N ALA A 27 -31.15 42.92 -14.70
CA ALA A 27 -30.30 42.66 -15.85
C ALA A 27 -31.19 42.22 -17.04
N LYS A 28 -31.16 42.99 -18.13
CA LYS A 28 -31.89 42.69 -19.37
C LYS A 28 -30.94 42.03 -20.35
N PHE A 29 -31.23 40.80 -20.75
CA PHE A 29 -30.33 40.07 -21.64
C PHE A 29 -30.74 40.29 -23.09
N GLY A 30 -29.92 41.07 -23.80
CA GLY A 30 -30.06 41.30 -25.23
C GLY A 30 -29.30 40.23 -26.01
N LEU A 31 -29.99 39.42 -26.79
CA LEU A 31 -29.35 38.45 -27.68
C LEU A 31 -29.35 39.05 -29.08
N SER A 32 -28.17 39.39 -29.62
CA SER A 32 -28.04 40.11 -30.89
C SER A 32 -28.29 39.26 -32.15
N PHE A 33 -29.09 38.21 -32.08
CA PHE A 33 -29.61 37.47 -33.24
C PHE A 33 -30.87 36.67 -32.84
N LEU A 34 -32.04 37.11 -33.29
CA LEU A 34 -33.19 36.26 -33.55
C LEU A 34 -33.12 35.83 -35.02
N ASN A 35 -32.14 34.98 -35.37
CA ASN A 35 -32.25 34.14 -36.56
C ASN A 35 -32.71 32.76 -36.08
N SER A 36 -33.78 32.28 -36.70
CA SER A 36 -34.71 31.19 -36.33
C SER A 36 -34.14 29.78 -36.05
N ASP A 37 -32.82 29.60 -36.01
CA ASP A 37 -32.20 28.26 -35.99
C ASP A 37 -31.91 27.72 -34.57
N TYR A 38 -32.15 28.52 -33.51
CA TYR A 38 -31.81 28.18 -32.12
C TYR A 38 -33.03 27.92 -31.22
N ASP A 39 -34.25 28.17 -31.71
CA ASP A 39 -35.49 27.99 -30.94
C ASP A 39 -35.78 26.52 -30.59
N THR A 40 -35.14 25.56 -31.26
CA THR A 40 -35.42 24.12 -31.11
C THR A 40 -34.35 23.32 -30.36
N GLY A 41 -33.10 23.80 -30.30
CA GLY A 41 -32.00 23.09 -29.61
C GLY A 41 -31.77 23.53 -28.16
N GLY A 42 -32.33 24.67 -27.76
CA GLY A 42 -32.27 25.22 -26.39
C GLY A 42 -31.22 26.32 -26.20
N LEU A 43 -31.41 27.14 -25.16
CA LEU A 43 -30.53 28.23 -24.79
C LEU A 43 -30.50 28.41 -23.27
N MET A 44 -29.30 28.33 -22.67
CA MET A 44 -29.10 28.65 -21.25
C MET A 44 -28.23 29.88 -21.09
N VAL A 45 -28.53 30.68 -20.07
CA VAL A 45 -27.63 31.70 -19.55
C VAL A 45 -27.27 31.36 -18.12
N PHE A 46 -25.98 31.47 -17.82
CA PHE A 46 -25.43 31.30 -16.49
C PHE A 46 -24.73 32.60 -16.07
N GLY A 47 -24.81 32.92 -14.78
CA GLY A 47 -24.16 34.08 -14.17
C GLY A 47 -23.45 33.73 -12.87
N LYS A 48 -22.33 34.39 -12.58
CA LYS A 48 -21.62 34.33 -11.30
C LYS A 48 -21.32 35.73 -10.79
N ASN A 49 -21.65 36.00 -9.53
CA ASN A 49 -21.21 37.20 -8.83
C ASN A 49 -19.78 37.01 -8.30
N ASN A 50 -18.84 37.82 -8.80
CA ASN A 50 -17.41 37.68 -8.52
C ASN A 50 -17.02 37.96 -7.06
N ARG A 51 -17.91 38.57 -6.28
CA ARG A 51 -17.65 38.95 -4.88
C ARG A 51 -18.38 38.06 -3.88
N THR A 52 -19.67 37.77 -4.13
CA THR A 52 -20.52 37.03 -3.19
C THR A 52 -20.52 35.52 -3.45
N ASN A 53 -19.99 35.07 -4.61
CA ASN A 53 -20.15 33.69 -5.11
C ASN A 53 -21.63 33.28 -5.21
N GLU A 54 -22.52 34.21 -5.53
CA GLU A 54 -23.89 33.91 -5.95
C GLU A 54 -23.88 33.44 -7.41
N TYR A 55 -24.80 32.55 -7.79
CA TYR A 55 -24.90 32.01 -9.15
C TYR A 55 -26.34 32.06 -9.64
N VAL A 56 -26.53 32.19 -10.95
CA VAL A 56 -27.83 32.09 -11.58
C VAL A 56 -27.74 31.23 -12.83
N GLY A 57 -28.79 30.45 -13.12
CA GLY A 57 -28.90 29.62 -14.32
C GLY A 57 -30.33 29.65 -14.83
N LYS A 58 -30.54 30.09 -16.06
CA LYS A 58 -31.87 30.31 -16.65
C LYS A 58 -31.95 29.78 -18.06
N ASN A 59 -33.05 29.09 -18.36
CA ASN A 59 -33.40 28.69 -19.72
C ASN A 59 -34.12 29.85 -20.40
N LEU A 60 -33.61 30.30 -21.55
CA LEU A 60 -34.23 31.40 -22.29
C LEU A 60 -35.13 30.84 -23.38
N THR A 61 -36.38 31.31 -23.41
CA THR A 61 -37.31 31.09 -24.51
C THR A 61 -37.58 32.41 -25.25
N ALA A 62 -38.02 32.36 -26.51
CA ALA A 62 -38.20 33.54 -27.35
C ALA A 62 -39.12 34.61 -26.69
N GLY A 63 -38.53 35.72 -26.26
CA GLY A 63 -39.17 36.82 -25.52
C GLY A 63 -38.14 37.68 -24.78
N VAL A 64 -38.53 38.89 -24.32
CA VAL A 64 -37.68 39.73 -23.47
C VAL A 64 -37.57 39.05 -22.09
N ASN A 65 -36.40 38.51 -21.78
CA ASN A 65 -36.11 37.88 -20.49
C ASN A 65 -35.31 38.86 -19.63
N GLU A 66 -35.97 39.45 -18.63
CA GLU A 66 -35.36 40.30 -17.61
C GLU A 66 -35.14 39.46 -16.34
N PHE A 67 -33.94 39.50 -15.75
CA PHE A 67 -33.64 38.85 -14.47
C PHE A 67 -33.29 39.90 -13.43
N GLU A 68 -33.98 39.84 -12.29
CA GLU A 68 -33.59 40.58 -11.11
C GLU A 68 -32.42 39.85 -10.43
N LEU A 69 -31.29 40.54 -10.26
CA LEU A 69 -30.07 40.01 -9.66
C LEU A 69 -29.56 40.97 -8.59
N THR A 70 -28.88 40.45 -7.56
CA THR A 70 -28.19 41.29 -6.57
C THR A 70 -27.18 42.24 -7.22
N ASN A 71 -27.04 43.44 -6.66
CA ASN A 71 -26.03 44.39 -7.12
C ASN A 71 -24.62 43.85 -6.87
N GLY A 72 -23.73 44.03 -7.85
CA GLY A 72 -22.39 43.49 -7.80
C GLY A 72 -21.75 43.38 -9.18
N THR A 73 -20.54 42.84 -9.22
CA THR A 73 -19.84 42.54 -10.48
C THR A 73 -20.11 41.10 -10.88
N TRP A 74 -20.77 40.93 -12.01
CA TRP A 74 -21.20 39.63 -12.53
C TRP A 74 -20.47 39.26 -13.81
N ASP A 75 -20.14 37.98 -13.92
CA ASP A 75 -19.73 37.34 -15.17
C ASP A 75 -20.88 36.50 -15.69
N PHE A 76 -21.17 36.59 -16.99
CA PHE A 76 -22.22 35.82 -17.64
C PHE A 76 -21.68 35.01 -18.81
N ILE A 77 -22.29 33.86 -19.02
CA ILE A 77 -22.10 33.04 -20.22
C ILE A 77 -23.43 32.53 -20.73
N ALA A 78 -23.63 32.63 -22.04
CA ALA A 78 -24.77 32.09 -22.76
C ALA A 78 -24.31 30.91 -23.62
N ILE A 79 -25.11 29.85 -23.66
CA ILE A 79 -24.86 28.64 -24.45
C ILE A 79 -26.13 28.28 -25.22
N ALA A 80 -26.03 28.29 -26.56
CA ALA A 80 -27.10 27.87 -27.47
C ALA A 80 -26.71 26.58 -28.20
N TRP A 81 -27.70 25.74 -28.49
CA TRP A 81 -27.55 24.55 -29.33
C TRP A 81 -28.38 24.69 -30.60
N GLY A 82 -27.78 24.48 -31.77
CA GLY A 82 -28.40 24.70 -33.07
C GLY A 82 -29.01 23.45 -33.73
N SER A 83 -29.69 22.59 -32.96
CA SER A 83 -30.33 21.36 -33.49
C SER A 83 -31.81 21.59 -33.83
N ALA A 84 -32.23 21.15 -35.02
CA ALA A 84 -33.61 21.27 -35.50
C ALA A 84 -34.60 20.25 -34.88
N SER A 85 -34.12 19.25 -34.13
CA SER A 85 -34.94 18.11 -33.71
C SER A 85 -34.80 17.70 -32.25
N ASN A 86 -33.68 17.99 -31.59
CA ASN A 86 -33.40 17.55 -30.21
C ASN A 86 -32.67 18.62 -29.41
N ILE A 87 -33.09 18.82 -28.16
CA ILE A 87 -32.48 19.73 -27.19
C ILE A 87 -31.08 19.23 -26.77
N MET A 88 -30.12 20.15 -26.62
CA MET A 88 -28.70 19.90 -26.28
C MET A 88 -27.88 19.13 -27.32
N GLU A 89 -28.40 18.93 -28.54
CA GLU A 89 -27.67 18.29 -29.64
C GLU A 89 -27.26 19.32 -30.72
N GLY A 90 -26.44 18.91 -31.69
CA GLY A 90 -26.03 19.75 -32.82
C GLY A 90 -24.86 20.68 -32.50
N THR A 91 -24.76 21.79 -33.22
CA THR A 91 -23.65 22.75 -33.06
C THR A 91 -23.90 23.67 -31.88
N SER A 92 -23.00 23.68 -30.90
CA SER A 92 -23.04 24.62 -29.77
C SER A 92 -22.41 25.96 -30.15
N LYS A 93 -23.00 27.07 -29.71
CA LYS A 93 -22.39 28.41 -29.75
C LYS A 93 -22.47 29.03 -28.36
N CYS A 94 -21.39 29.67 -27.95
CA CYS A 94 -21.23 30.22 -26.61
C CYS A 94 -20.89 31.69 -26.70
N GLY A 95 -21.14 32.46 -25.65
CA GLY A 95 -20.80 33.88 -25.62
C GLY A 95 -20.65 34.32 -24.18
N ARG A 96 -19.59 35.06 -23.89
CA ARG A 96 -19.21 35.42 -22.54
C ARG A 96 -19.12 36.93 -22.39
N VAL A 97 -19.63 37.44 -21.28
CA VAL A 97 -19.52 38.84 -20.89
C VAL A 97 -19.05 38.87 -19.44
N GLU A 98 -17.86 39.41 -19.20
CA GLU A 98 -17.24 39.45 -17.87
C GLU A 98 -17.29 40.88 -17.30
N GLY A 99 -17.30 41.00 -15.98
CA GLY A 99 -17.17 42.29 -15.29
C GLY A 99 -18.39 43.20 -15.39
N VAL A 100 -19.59 42.65 -15.61
CA VAL A 100 -20.82 43.43 -15.69
C VAL A 100 -21.16 44.00 -14.32
N ASN A 101 -21.09 45.32 -14.17
CA ASN A 101 -21.40 45.98 -12.91
C ASN A 101 -22.89 46.32 -12.81
N LEU A 102 -23.59 45.69 -11.87
CA LEU A 102 -25.00 45.91 -11.58
C LEU A 102 -25.12 46.83 -10.36
N SER A 103 -25.72 48.02 -10.55
CA SER A 103 -25.70 49.12 -9.57
C SER A 103 -27.07 49.69 -9.18
N GLY A 104 -28.17 49.04 -9.60
CA GLY A 104 -29.55 49.35 -9.27
C GLY A 104 -30.39 49.91 -10.44
N GLU A 105 -29.78 50.13 -11.61
CA GLU A 105 -30.43 50.53 -12.86
C GLU A 105 -30.46 49.39 -13.87
N ASP A 106 -31.49 49.33 -14.73
CA ASP A 106 -31.62 48.30 -15.77
C ASP A 106 -30.35 48.24 -16.66
N THR A 107 -29.62 47.12 -16.60
CA THR A 107 -28.37 46.94 -17.35
C THR A 107 -28.58 45.94 -18.48
N SER A 108 -28.28 46.34 -19.72
CA SER A 108 -28.32 45.42 -20.87
C SER A 108 -27.04 44.59 -20.98
N VAL A 109 -27.16 43.27 -20.96
CA VAL A 109 -26.07 42.33 -21.21
C VAL A 109 -26.23 41.75 -22.60
N ASN A 110 -25.30 42.08 -23.51
CA ASN A 110 -25.36 41.65 -24.90
C ASN A 110 -24.38 40.51 -25.17
N PHE A 111 -24.88 39.36 -25.63
CA PHE A 111 -24.04 38.22 -25.99
C PHE A 111 -23.83 38.12 -27.51
N ILE A 112 -22.57 37.97 -27.90
CA ILE A 112 -22.19 37.52 -29.25
C ILE A 112 -21.90 36.03 -29.15
N LEU A 113 -22.84 35.19 -29.58
CA LEU A 113 -22.65 33.73 -29.55
C LEU A 113 -21.90 33.28 -30.81
N THR A 114 -20.73 32.70 -30.61
CA THR A 114 -19.92 32.12 -31.67
C THR A 114 -19.43 30.72 -31.29
N GLN A 115 -18.95 29.95 -32.26
CA GLN A 115 -18.37 28.64 -31.96
C GLN A 115 -17.07 28.81 -31.16
N ASP A 116 -16.25 29.81 -31.50
CA ASP A 116 -14.94 30.01 -30.87
C ASP A 116 -15.01 30.30 -29.37
N GLN A 117 -16.07 30.95 -28.91
CA GLN A 117 -16.26 31.18 -27.49
C GLN A 117 -16.67 29.92 -26.70
N CYS A 118 -16.97 28.80 -27.36
CA CYS A 118 -17.19 27.52 -26.68
C CYS A 118 -15.91 26.79 -26.29
N GLU A 119 -14.73 27.13 -26.84
CA GLU A 119 -13.46 26.47 -26.46
C GLU A 119 -13.06 26.69 -25.01
N LYS A 120 -13.62 27.74 -24.40
CA LYS A 120 -13.44 28.06 -22.98
C LYS A 120 -14.49 27.31 -22.15
N ASN A 121 -14.59 26.00 -22.35
CA ASN A 121 -15.62 25.07 -21.83
C ASN A 121 -15.79 25.00 -20.30
N ASP A 122 -15.22 25.94 -19.56
CA ASP A 122 -15.59 26.18 -18.18
C ASP A 122 -16.56 27.35 -18.10
N VAL A 123 -17.82 27.06 -17.76
CA VAL A 123 -18.83 28.10 -17.57
C VAL A 123 -18.36 29.08 -16.49
N PHE A 124 -17.75 28.57 -15.40
CA PHE A 124 -17.07 29.36 -14.38
C PHE A 124 -15.98 28.49 -13.71
N GLY A 125 -14.70 28.91 -13.78
CA GLY A 125 -13.56 28.20 -13.17
C GLY A 125 -12.26 28.24 -14.00
N LYS A 126 -11.34 27.28 -13.77
CA LYS A 126 -10.07 27.16 -14.50
C LYS A 126 -10.31 26.70 -15.94
N ARG A 127 -9.77 27.46 -16.91
CA ARG A 127 -9.85 27.15 -18.35
C ARG A 127 -9.36 25.73 -18.62
N VAL A 128 -10.22 24.91 -19.22
CA VAL A 128 -9.85 23.62 -19.81
C VAL A 128 -9.62 23.88 -21.29
N THR A 129 -8.37 23.84 -21.75
CA THR A 129 -8.02 23.95 -23.17
C THR A 129 -8.36 22.62 -23.87
N PHE A 130 -9.20 22.68 -24.90
CA PHE A 130 -9.55 21.54 -25.74
C PHE A 130 -8.90 21.69 -27.12
N GLU A 131 -8.23 20.65 -27.63
CA GLU A 131 -7.69 20.62 -28.98
C GLU A 131 -8.76 20.15 -29.98
N SER A 132 -9.10 21.01 -30.94
CA SER A 132 -9.89 20.77 -32.16
C SER A 132 -11.42 20.75 -32.03
N ASN A 133 -12.05 21.77 -32.65
CA ASN A 133 -13.44 21.85 -33.17
C ASN A 133 -14.36 22.93 -32.57
N PHE A 134 -13.90 23.82 -31.68
CA PHE A 134 -14.69 24.97 -31.19
C PHE A 134 -16.13 24.60 -30.73
N GLN A 135 -16.31 23.45 -30.07
CA GLN A 135 -17.62 22.94 -29.65
C GLN A 135 -17.56 22.24 -28.28
N ILE A 136 -18.69 22.21 -27.57
CA ILE A 136 -18.85 21.41 -26.36
C ILE A 136 -18.75 19.93 -26.73
N ALA A 137 -17.95 19.17 -25.99
CA ALA A 137 -17.72 17.76 -26.25
C ALA A 137 -18.99 16.92 -26.03
N PRO A 138 -19.30 15.96 -26.91
CA PRO A 138 -20.41 15.06 -26.69
C PRO A 138 -20.18 14.16 -25.48
N ILE A 139 -21.28 13.74 -24.83
CA ILE A 139 -21.21 12.74 -23.77
C ILE A 139 -21.35 11.34 -24.34
N THR A 140 -20.64 10.39 -23.75
CA THR A 140 -20.90 8.96 -23.90
C THR A 140 -21.50 8.45 -22.60
N ILE A 141 -22.63 7.78 -22.72
CA ILE A 141 -23.29 7.15 -21.59
C ILE A 141 -22.83 5.70 -21.52
N LEU A 142 -22.42 5.26 -20.34
CA LEU A 142 -22.08 3.87 -20.06
C LEU A 142 -23.18 3.25 -19.21
N ASN A 143 -23.78 2.17 -19.71
CA ASN A 143 -24.73 1.33 -19.00
C ASN A 143 -24.03 0.08 -18.46
N CYS A 144 -24.07 -0.10 -17.15
CA CYS A 144 -23.34 -1.16 -16.47
C CYS A 144 -24.10 -2.49 -16.40
N THR A 145 -24.81 -2.87 -17.47
CA THR A 145 -25.68 -4.04 -17.44
C THR A 145 -24.95 -5.38 -17.37
N ASN A 146 -23.63 -5.48 -17.64
CA ASN A 146 -22.98 -6.77 -17.89
C ASN A 146 -21.49 -6.91 -17.49
N ILE A 147 -20.92 -6.07 -16.63
CA ILE A 147 -19.47 -6.14 -16.39
C ILE A 147 -19.10 -6.30 -14.92
N ASN A 148 -18.26 -7.31 -14.68
CA ASN A 148 -17.69 -7.63 -13.38
C ASN A 148 -16.43 -6.76 -13.22
N ALA A 149 -16.47 -5.82 -12.28
CA ALA A 149 -15.30 -5.04 -11.87
C ALA A 149 -14.72 -5.71 -10.63
N GLY A 150 -13.60 -6.43 -10.77
CA GLY A 150 -12.70 -6.62 -9.64
C GLY A 150 -12.04 -5.28 -9.31
N ASP A 151 -11.75 -5.03 -8.04
CA ASP A 151 -11.06 -3.84 -7.54
C ASP A 151 -9.61 -3.75 -8.08
N ASP A 152 -9.44 -3.57 -9.38
CA ASP A 152 -8.16 -3.25 -10.00
C ASP A 152 -8.05 -1.73 -10.19
N PRO A 153 -7.21 -1.04 -9.40
CA PRO A 153 -7.01 0.39 -9.51
C PRO A 153 -6.43 0.82 -10.88
N ASP A 154 -5.85 -0.09 -11.66
CA ASP A 154 -4.97 0.26 -12.79
C ASP A 154 -5.51 0.02 -14.20
N ILE A 155 -6.71 -0.54 -14.41
CA ILE A 155 -7.03 -0.95 -15.79
C ILE A 155 -7.66 0.18 -16.62
N ASN A 156 -6.97 0.48 -17.71
CA ASN A 156 -7.31 1.27 -18.88
C ASN A 156 -8.52 0.75 -19.69
N ASP A 157 -9.20 -0.27 -19.20
CA ASP A 157 -10.29 -0.96 -19.86
C ASP A 157 -11.60 -0.51 -19.22
N ILE A 158 -12.33 0.34 -19.94
CA ILE A 158 -13.61 0.93 -19.53
C ILE A 158 -14.62 -0.17 -19.19
N ALA A 159 -14.45 -1.38 -19.75
CA ALA A 159 -15.27 -2.53 -19.38
C ALA A 159 -15.14 -2.84 -17.87
N LYS A 160 -13.93 -2.86 -17.32
CA LYS A 160 -13.66 -3.32 -15.95
C LYS A 160 -14.03 -2.31 -14.84
N LYS A 161 -14.56 -1.13 -15.15
CA LYS A 161 -14.92 -0.08 -14.17
C LYS A 161 -16.41 0.06 -13.88
N CYS A 162 -17.25 -0.78 -14.47
CA CYS A 162 -18.69 -0.69 -14.31
C CYS A 162 -19.16 -1.43 -13.06
N PHE A 163 -19.59 -0.70 -12.04
CA PHE A 163 -20.42 -1.25 -10.97
C PHE A 163 -21.84 -1.45 -11.50
N MET A 164 -22.36 -2.65 -11.29
CA MET A 164 -23.51 -3.23 -11.97
C MET A 164 -24.76 -2.34 -11.91
N GLY A 165 -25.34 -2.06 -13.09
CA GLY A 165 -26.43 -1.10 -13.29
C GLY A 165 -27.62 -1.73 -14.02
N GLY A 166 -28.83 -1.56 -13.50
CA GLY A 166 -30.08 -2.08 -14.10
C GLY A 166 -30.88 -1.10 -14.98
N ALA A 167 -30.26 -0.02 -15.47
CA ALA A 167 -30.96 0.97 -16.30
C ALA A 167 -31.24 0.42 -17.71
N LYS A 168 -32.43 0.69 -18.26
CA LYS A 168 -32.76 0.37 -19.67
C LYS A 168 -32.86 1.61 -20.55
N SER A 169 -33.04 2.78 -19.95
CA SER A 169 -32.92 4.04 -20.66
C SER A 169 -32.52 5.19 -19.73
N MET A 170 -32.17 6.34 -20.29
CA MET A 170 -31.89 7.54 -19.51
C MET A 170 -32.27 8.84 -20.21
N LYS A 171 -32.37 9.91 -19.42
CA LYS A 171 -32.62 11.28 -19.84
C LYS A 171 -31.75 12.25 -19.06
N LEU A 172 -31.32 13.34 -19.69
CA LEU A 172 -30.51 14.38 -19.05
C LEU A 172 -31.31 15.67 -18.92
N LYS A 173 -31.07 16.40 -17.83
CA LYS A 173 -31.67 17.69 -17.55
C LYS A 173 -30.62 18.69 -17.08
N ILE A 174 -30.63 19.89 -17.64
CA ILE A 174 -29.96 21.06 -17.09
C ILE A 174 -31.03 21.94 -16.42
N PRO A 175 -31.09 21.97 -15.07
CA PRO A 175 -32.09 22.71 -14.33
C PRO A 175 -31.80 24.21 -14.30
N GLU A 176 -32.81 24.99 -13.93
CA GLU A 176 -32.62 26.39 -13.55
C GLU A 176 -32.20 26.48 -12.08
N PHE A 177 -31.50 27.54 -11.72
CA PHE A 177 -31.28 27.92 -10.32
C PHE A 177 -31.18 29.43 -10.16
N ASP A 178 -31.59 29.89 -8.98
CA ASP A 178 -31.53 31.30 -8.59
C ASP A 178 -30.27 31.61 -7.75
N GLU A 179 -30.11 32.90 -7.43
CA GLU A 179 -29.00 33.45 -6.63
C GLU A 179 -28.88 32.86 -5.22
N ASN A 180 -29.95 32.25 -4.70
CA ASN A 180 -29.96 31.55 -3.42
C ASN A 180 -29.57 30.07 -3.53
N GLY A 181 -29.29 29.59 -4.75
CA GLY A 181 -28.96 28.20 -5.04
C GLY A 181 -30.17 27.26 -5.08
N SER A 182 -31.41 27.77 -5.14
CA SER A 182 -32.61 26.96 -5.27
C SER A 182 -32.70 26.38 -6.68
N VAL A 183 -32.78 25.05 -6.81
CA VAL A 183 -32.78 24.35 -8.11
C VAL A 183 -34.21 24.01 -8.53
N SER A 184 -34.60 24.36 -9.76
CA SER A 184 -35.89 24.05 -10.37
C SER A 184 -35.75 23.18 -11.62
N THR A 185 -36.43 22.04 -11.62
CA THR A 185 -36.47 21.11 -12.76
C THR A 185 -37.68 21.31 -13.69
N ALA A 186 -38.63 22.18 -13.32
CA ALA A 186 -39.86 22.40 -14.07
C ALA A 186 -39.61 23.01 -15.46
N ASN A 187 -38.62 23.90 -15.57
CA ASN A 187 -38.25 24.58 -16.81
C ASN A 187 -36.88 24.11 -17.37
N ALA A 188 -36.38 22.97 -16.88
CA ALA A 188 -35.08 22.44 -17.25
C ALA A 188 -34.97 22.10 -18.75
N LEU A 189 -33.83 22.42 -19.37
CA LEU A 189 -33.52 21.86 -20.69
C LEU A 189 -33.37 20.35 -20.56
N SER A 190 -34.26 19.63 -21.23
CA SER A 190 -34.38 18.18 -21.12
C SER A 190 -34.00 17.52 -22.44
N SER A 191 -33.08 16.55 -22.40
CA SER A 191 -32.72 15.78 -23.60
C SER A 191 -33.89 14.89 -24.04
N ARG A 192 -33.78 14.30 -25.24
CA ARG A 192 -34.58 13.11 -25.57
C ARG A 192 -34.22 11.93 -24.67
N CYS A 193 -35.01 10.88 -24.75
CA CYS A 193 -34.69 9.62 -24.09
C CYS A 193 -33.62 8.83 -24.87
N PHE A 194 -32.73 8.17 -24.14
CA PHE A 194 -31.69 7.29 -24.67
C PHE A 194 -31.94 5.88 -24.18
N ASP A 195 -32.30 4.99 -25.10
CA ASP A 195 -32.44 3.56 -24.81
C ASP A 195 -31.09 2.87 -24.84
N PHE A 196 -30.85 2.01 -23.86
CA PHE A 196 -29.67 1.17 -23.84
C PHE A 196 -29.93 -0.12 -24.62
N SER A 197 -29.10 -0.38 -25.63
CA SER A 197 -29.00 -1.67 -26.31
C SER A 197 -28.16 -2.66 -25.49
N SER A 198 -27.95 -3.88 -25.99
CA SER A 198 -27.07 -4.88 -25.37
C SER A 198 -25.61 -4.43 -25.23
N THR A 199 -25.22 -3.35 -25.90
CA THR A 199 -23.89 -2.73 -25.81
C THR A 199 -23.80 -1.80 -24.58
N PRO A 200 -22.81 -1.97 -23.69
CA PRO A 200 -22.68 -1.20 -22.45
C PRO A 200 -22.29 0.27 -22.67
N GLN A 201 -22.07 0.69 -23.92
CA GLN A 201 -21.69 2.05 -24.29
C GLN A 201 -22.67 2.60 -25.31
N LEU A 202 -23.15 3.81 -25.05
CA LEU A 202 -23.96 4.62 -25.95
C LEU A 202 -23.26 5.96 -26.17
N ALA A 203 -22.56 6.08 -27.29
CA ALA A 203 -22.06 7.36 -27.76
C ALA A 203 -23.27 8.25 -28.12
N THR A 204 -23.39 9.42 -27.50
CA THR A 204 -24.48 10.35 -27.80
C THR A 204 -23.98 11.55 -28.59
N THR A 205 -24.92 12.30 -29.17
CA THR A 205 -24.69 13.62 -29.77
C THR A 205 -24.95 14.77 -28.79
N ILE A 206 -25.28 14.47 -27.52
CA ILE A 206 -25.61 15.48 -26.51
C ILE A 206 -24.35 16.17 -26.05
N LYS A 207 -24.41 17.49 -26.01
CA LYS A 207 -23.31 18.34 -25.59
C LYS A 207 -23.70 19.09 -24.33
N VAL A 208 -23.19 18.67 -23.19
CA VAL A 208 -23.49 19.26 -21.88
C VAL A 208 -22.28 20.05 -21.38
N PRO A 209 -22.44 21.31 -20.93
CA PRO A 209 -21.34 22.10 -20.38
C PRO A 209 -20.80 21.52 -19.07
N ILE A 210 -19.50 21.73 -18.82
CA ILE A 210 -18.81 21.31 -17.58
C ILE A 210 -18.55 22.56 -16.73
N PHE A 211 -18.62 22.39 -15.41
CA PHE A 211 -18.48 23.48 -14.43
C PHE A 211 -17.41 23.08 -13.43
N ASN A 212 -16.25 23.76 -13.43
CA ASN A 212 -15.17 23.42 -12.50
C ASN A 212 -15.20 24.23 -11.20
N ASP A 213 -16.12 25.19 -11.07
CA ASP A 213 -16.33 25.90 -9.82
C ASP A 213 -17.06 24.99 -8.80
N GLN A 214 -16.32 24.63 -7.75
CA GLN A 214 -16.82 23.80 -6.65
C GLN A 214 -18.01 24.46 -5.93
N ALA A 215 -18.03 25.79 -5.85
CA ALA A 215 -19.09 26.54 -5.16
C ALA A 215 -20.37 26.70 -6.00
N SER A 216 -20.35 26.37 -7.30
CA SER A 216 -21.53 26.49 -8.16
C SER A 216 -22.67 25.53 -7.75
N PRO A 217 -23.93 25.97 -7.65
CA PRO A 217 -25.08 25.11 -7.41
C PRO A 217 -25.50 24.31 -8.65
N LEU A 218 -24.83 24.49 -9.80
CA LEU A 218 -25.24 23.87 -11.05
C LEU A 218 -25.01 22.35 -11.06
N GLN A 219 -26.08 21.64 -11.43
CA GLN A 219 -26.19 20.18 -11.40
C GLN A 219 -26.72 19.70 -12.75
N VAL A 220 -26.01 18.81 -13.45
CA VAL A 220 -26.65 18.03 -14.52
C VAL A 220 -27.38 16.90 -13.82
N ILE A 221 -28.69 16.82 -14.06
CA ILE A 221 -29.52 15.77 -13.50
C ILE A 221 -29.67 14.66 -14.54
N TYR A 222 -29.25 13.45 -14.16
CA TYR A 222 -29.42 12.24 -14.96
C TYR A 222 -30.60 11.45 -14.42
N GLU A 223 -31.64 11.30 -15.22
CA GLU A 223 -32.76 10.44 -14.89
C GLU A 223 -32.55 9.09 -15.56
N ALA A 224 -32.20 8.07 -14.78
CA ALA A 224 -32.09 6.70 -15.26
C ALA A 224 -33.42 5.98 -15.03
N TYR A 225 -33.86 5.21 -16.02
CA TYR A 225 -35.16 4.54 -16.06
C TYR A 225 -35.00 3.03 -16.22
N THR A 226 -35.90 2.28 -15.58
CA THR A 226 -35.88 0.81 -15.60
C THR A 226 -36.54 0.21 -16.85
N GLY A 227 -37.35 0.98 -17.58
CA GLY A 227 -37.92 0.64 -18.89
C GLY A 227 -37.19 1.32 -20.05
N SER A 228 -37.43 0.86 -21.28
CA SER A 228 -37.09 1.63 -22.48
C SER A 228 -38.03 2.83 -22.65
N GLY A 229 -37.66 3.81 -23.48
CA GLY A 229 -38.40 5.02 -23.73
C GLY A 229 -38.54 5.94 -22.51
N CYS A 230 -37.68 5.80 -21.49
CA CYS A 230 -37.73 6.57 -20.24
C CYS A 230 -39.04 6.34 -19.50
N THR A 231 -39.45 5.08 -19.45
CA THR A 231 -40.64 4.60 -18.76
C THR A 231 -40.26 3.83 -17.50
N GLY A 232 -41.20 3.69 -16.55
CA GLY A 232 -40.98 2.99 -15.30
C GLY A 232 -40.35 3.87 -14.21
N ASN A 233 -39.70 3.23 -13.24
CA ASN A 233 -39.16 3.93 -12.08
C ASN A 233 -37.96 4.79 -12.51
N VAL A 234 -37.99 6.06 -12.10
CA VAL A 234 -36.93 7.03 -12.37
C VAL A 234 -36.04 7.19 -11.14
N ILE A 235 -34.74 7.14 -11.36
CA ILE A 235 -33.75 7.57 -10.37
C ILE A 235 -33.10 8.83 -10.92
N ALA A 236 -33.38 9.96 -10.28
CA ALA A 236 -32.71 11.22 -10.56
C ALA A 236 -31.37 11.23 -9.82
N LEU A 237 -30.28 11.25 -10.59
CA LEU A 237 -28.91 11.26 -10.11
C LEU A 237 -28.30 12.64 -10.38
N ASN A 238 -27.62 13.19 -9.37
CA ASN A 238 -27.02 14.51 -9.42
C ASN A 238 -25.51 14.41 -9.63
N SER A 239 -25.01 15.06 -10.67
CA SER A 239 -23.58 15.11 -11.05
C SER A 239 -22.61 15.51 -9.93
N LYS A 240 -23.05 16.27 -8.92
CA LYS A 240 -22.20 16.78 -7.83
C LYS A 240 -22.30 16.01 -6.51
N GLN A 241 -23.37 15.25 -6.26
CA GLN A 241 -23.70 14.76 -4.90
C GLN A 241 -23.70 13.23 -4.74
N HIS A 242 -23.73 12.44 -5.81
CA HIS A 242 -23.90 10.98 -5.67
C HIS A 242 -22.63 10.18 -5.91
N ASN A 243 -22.21 9.40 -4.90
CA ASN A 243 -21.18 8.36 -5.03
C ASN A 243 -21.53 7.27 -6.08
N LYS A 244 -22.80 7.21 -6.51
CA LYS A 244 -23.34 6.29 -7.54
C LYS A 244 -23.24 6.83 -8.98
N THR A 245 -22.76 8.07 -9.18
CA THR A 245 -22.50 8.64 -10.50
C THR A 245 -21.10 9.25 -10.52
N ARG A 246 -20.20 8.66 -11.29
CA ARG A 246 -18.92 9.30 -11.62
C ARG A 246 -19.07 9.99 -12.97
N LEU A 247 -18.73 11.27 -13.04
CA LEU A 247 -18.40 11.93 -14.29
C LEU A 247 -16.88 11.82 -14.43
N LYS A 248 -16.42 10.91 -15.28
CA LYS A 248 -15.00 10.86 -15.60
C LYS A 248 -14.78 11.68 -16.84
N TYR A 249 -14.15 12.85 -16.65
CA TYR A 249 -13.66 13.63 -17.76
C TYR A 249 -12.50 12.88 -18.41
N GLN A 250 -12.77 12.50 -19.65
CA GLN A 250 -11.96 11.99 -20.73
C GLN A 250 -11.13 12.98 -21.55
N PRO A 251 -10.17 13.79 -21.04
CA PRO A 251 -9.48 14.77 -21.88
C PRO A 251 -8.87 14.13 -23.13
N ALA A 252 -8.66 12.81 -23.06
CA ALA A 252 -8.09 12.01 -24.11
C ALA A 252 -8.91 11.83 -25.41
N ASN A 253 -10.23 11.73 -25.32
CA ASN A 253 -11.03 11.29 -26.47
C ASN A 253 -12.13 12.31 -26.84
N GLN A 254 -12.11 13.50 -26.24
CA GLN A 254 -13.23 14.46 -26.29
C GLN A 254 -14.58 13.80 -25.93
N ILE A 255 -14.56 12.81 -25.04
CA ILE A 255 -15.75 12.06 -24.63
C ILE A 255 -15.94 12.28 -23.13
N ASN A 256 -17.10 12.81 -22.78
CA ASN A 256 -17.53 12.90 -21.39
C ASN A 256 -18.23 11.60 -21.01
N TYR A 257 -17.65 10.79 -20.11
CA TYR A 257 -18.29 9.56 -19.66
C TYR A 257 -19.25 9.83 -18.53
N VAL A 258 -20.51 9.42 -18.72
CA VAL A 258 -21.54 9.37 -17.69
C VAL A 258 -21.81 7.92 -17.37
N PHE A 259 -21.50 7.51 -16.14
CA PHE A 259 -21.82 6.17 -15.64
C PHE A 259 -23.23 6.20 -15.04
N ALA A 260 -24.14 5.43 -15.62
CA ALA A 260 -25.51 5.31 -15.13
C ALA A 260 -25.65 4.05 -14.28
N GLN A 261 -25.43 4.19 -12.97
CA GLN A 261 -25.66 3.10 -12.03
C GLN A 261 -27.10 3.15 -11.51
N VAL A 262 -27.86 2.08 -11.77
CA VAL A 262 -29.13 1.81 -11.09
C VAL A 262 -28.92 0.56 -10.26
N ASP A 263 -29.37 0.55 -9.01
CA ASP A 263 -29.24 -0.64 -8.15
C ASP A 263 -29.74 -1.88 -8.90
N TYR A 264 -28.85 -2.86 -9.09
CA TYR A 264 -29.18 -4.14 -9.75
C TYR A 264 -30.34 -4.84 -9.03
N CYS A 265 -30.38 -4.70 -7.70
CA CYS A 265 -31.37 -5.28 -6.81
C CYS A 265 -32.72 -4.52 -6.80
N GLN A 266 -33.36 -4.41 -7.96
CA GLN A 266 -34.72 -3.89 -8.08
C GLN A 266 -35.76 -4.88 -7.52
N ALA A 267 -36.99 -4.41 -7.28
CA ALA A 267 -38.06 -5.22 -6.68
C ALA A 267 -38.25 -6.59 -7.35
N GLU A 268 -38.30 -6.63 -8.69
CA GLU A 268 -38.42 -7.88 -9.46
C GLU A 268 -37.23 -8.83 -9.19
N ARG A 269 -36.01 -8.28 -9.24
CA ARG A 269 -34.75 -9.02 -9.05
C ARG A 269 -34.53 -9.47 -7.62
N ASN A 270 -35.14 -8.84 -6.62
CA ASN A 270 -35.07 -9.28 -5.22
C ASN A 270 -35.89 -10.54 -4.95
N THR A 271 -36.94 -10.77 -5.76
CA THR A 271 -37.94 -11.84 -5.55
C THR A 271 -37.75 -13.07 -6.44
N GLN A 272 -36.91 -12.98 -7.47
CA GLN A 272 -36.63 -14.08 -8.41
C GLN A 272 -35.57 -15.04 -7.84
N SER A 273 -35.49 -16.25 -8.40
CA SER A 273 -34.40 -17.19 -8.13
C SER A 273 -33.04 -16.57 -8.47
N VAL A 274 -32.02 -16.86 -7.67
CA VAL A 274 -30.65 -16.37 -7.90
C VAL A 274 -30.09 -16.84 -9.25
N LEU A 275 -30.49 -18.03 -9.72
CA LEU A 275 -30.04 -18.58 -11.01
C LEU A 275 -30.62 -17.81 -12.22
N LEU A 276 -31.65 -16.99 -12.03
CA LEU A 276 -32.19 -16.09 -13.05
C LEU A 276 -31.50 -14.72 -13.06
N ASN A 277 -30.63 -14.46 -12.07
CA ASN A 277 -29.83 -13.23 -11.93
C ASN A 277 -28.42 -13.40 -12.50
N SER A 278 -28.30 -14.11 -13.63
CA SER A 278 -27.01 -14.28 -14.32
C SER A 278 -26.53 -12.97 -14.95
N VAL A 279 -25.22 -12.71 -14.85
CA VAL A 279 -24.53 -11.60 -15.47
C VAL A 279 -23.27 -12.13 -16.17
N GLY A 280 -23.14 -11.81 -17.45
CA GLY A 280 -22.01 -12.28 -18.27
C GLY A 280 -21.96 -13.80 -18.49
N GLY A 281 -23.02 -14.54 -18.17
CA GLY A 281 -23.13 -16.00 -18.38
C GLY A 281 -22.39 -16.86 -17.34
N SER A 282 -21.55 -16.27 -16.49
CA SER A 282 -20.72 -17.02 -15.52
C SER A 282 -20.97 -16.64 -14.06
N TYR A 283 -21.49 -15.45 -13.77
CA TYR A 283 -21.74 -14.96 -12.41
C TYR A 283 -23.24 -14.80 -12.13
N TYR A 284 -23.65 -15.01 -10.88
CA TYR A 284 -25.02 -14.80 -10.41
C TYR A 284 -25.07 -13.77 -9.28
N MET A 285 -26.02 -12.86 -9.32
CA MET A 285 -26.11 -11.75 -8.36
C MET A 285 -27.07 -12.04 -7.22
N ILE A 286 -26.58 -11.84 -6.00
CA ILE A 286 -27.35 -11.99 -4.77
C ILE A 286 -27.85 -10.62 -4.32
N CYS A 287 -29.17 -10.49 -4.22
CA CYS A 287 -29.89 -9.28 -3.88
C CYS A 287 -30.83 -9.43 -2.68
N SER A 288 -30.99 -10.62 -2.12
CA SER A 288 -31.84 -10.81 -0.94
C SER A 288 -31.32 -11.98 -0.11
N LYS A 289 -31.75 -12.03 1.16
CA LYS A 289 -31.42 -13.15 2.05
C LYS A 289 -31.90 -14.50 1.49
N ALA A 290 -33.09 -14.54 0.90
CA ALA A 290 -33.63 -15.74 0.25
C ALA A 290 -32.74 -16.24 -0.90
N GLN A 291 -32.21 -15.31 -1.71
CA GLN A 291 -31.29 -15.66 -2.80
C GLN A 291 -29.92 -16.13 -2.28
N PHE A 292 -29.45 -15.55 -1.18
CA PHE A 292 -28.21 -15.99 -0.54
C PHE A 292 -28.32 -17.45 -0.09
N ILE A 293 -29.44 -17.81 0.55
CA ILE A 293 -29.72 -19.19 0.96
C ILE A 293 -29.81 -20.13 -0.24
N GLU A 294 -30.51 -19.72 -1.30
CA GLU A 294 -30.63 -20.52 -2.53
C GLU A 294 -29.29 -20.76 -3.23
N ALA A 295 -28.42 -19.73 -3.28
CA ALA A 295 -27.15 -19.73 -3.98
C ALA A 295 -26.21 -20.83 -3.49
N PHE A 296 -26.20 -21.09 -2.19
CA PHE A 296 -25.23 -22.00 -1.56
C PHE A 296 -25.87 -23.31 -1.09
N SER A 297 -27.09 -23.60 -1.55
CA SER A 297 -27.67 -24.93 -1.42
C SER A 297 -26.85 -25.98 -2.18
N ALA A 298 -26.96 -27.25 -1.78
CA ALA A 298 -26.13 -28.33 -2.31
C ALA A 298 -26.21 -28.56 -3.84
N SER A 299 -27.24 -28.06 -4.53
CA SER A 299 -27.33 -28.16 -5.99
C SER A 299 -26.58 -27.05 -6.73
N ASN A 300 -26.11 -26.03 -6.01
CA ASN A 300 -25.73 -24.73 -6.56
C ASN A 300 -24.35 -24.25 -6.06
N ASP A 301 -23.66 -25.06 -5.26
CA ASP A 301 -22.43 -24.73 -4.52
C ASP A 301 -21.17 -24.54 -5.38
N THR A 302 -21.21 -24.93 -6.66
CA THR A 302 -20.11 -24.79 -7.63
C THR A 302 -20.25 -23.57 -8.54
N ASN A 303 -21.33 -22.80 -8.41
CA ASN A 303 -21.53 -21.57 -9.18
C ASN A 303 -20.72 -20.39 -8.58
N MET A 304 -20.56 -19.34 -9.39
CA MET A 304 -19.89 -18.10 -8.98
C MET A 304 -20.93 -17.02 -8.67
N TYR A 305 -20.90 -16.50 -7.45
CA TYR A 305 -21.85 -15.53 -6.93
C TYR A 305 -21.17 -14.23 -6.54
N VAL A 306 -21.92 -13.13 -6.67
CA VAL A 306 -21.48 -11.80 -6.27
C VAL A 306 -22.59 -11.13 -5.45
N LEU A 307 -22.22 -10.53 -4.31
CA LEU A 307 -23.15 -9.68 -3.57
C LEU A 307 -23.37 -8.38 -4.34
N ALA A 308 -24.63 -8.04 -4.59
CA ALA A 308 -25.00 -6.80 -5.28
C ALA A 308 -25.35 -5.65 -4.32
N LYS A 309 -25.50 -5.95 -3.02
CA LYS A 309 -25.72 -4.99 -1.93
C LYS A 309 -25.47 -5.67 -0.58
N ASN A 310 -25.51 -4.87 0.50
CA ASN A 310 -25.55 -5.41 1.86
C ASN A 310 -26.79 -6.27 2.07
N ILE A 311 -26.62 -7.41 2.72
CA ILE A 311 -27.70 -8.33 3.09
C ILE A 311 -27.83 -8.34 4.61
N ASP A 312 -28.93 -7.76 5.07
CA ASP A 312 -29.38 -7.85 6.46
C ASP A 312 -30.31 -9.06 6.60
N PHE A 313 -29.98 -9.96 7.52
CA PHE A 313 -30.78 -11.15 7.80
C PHE A 313 -31.85 -10.91 8.87
N GLU A 314 -31.88 -9.73 9.50
CA GLU A 314 -32.93 -9.30 10.44
C GLU A 314 -33.08 -10.22 11.67
N GLY A 315 -31.98 -10.84 12.11
CA GLY A 315 -31.92 -11.81 13.20
C GLY A 315 -32.34 -13.22 12.80
N GLU A 316 -32.33 -13.55 11.50
CA GLU A 316 -32.66 -14.90 11.03
C GLU A 316 -31.65 -15.94 11.51
N GLU A 317 -32.17 -17.10 11.88
CA GLU A 317 -31.39 -18.25 12.33
C GLU A 317 -30.88 -19.05 11.13
N MET A 318 -29.58 -18.98 10.88
CA MET A 318 -28.96 -19.50 9.65
C MET A 318 -28.49 -20.95 9.77
N SER A 319 -28.43 -21.54 10.97
CA SER A 319 -27.99 -22.93 11.17
C SER A 319 -28.91 -23.97 10.51
N GLN A 320 -30.16 -23.59 10.23
CA GLN A 320 -31.14 -24.43 9.55
C GLN A 320 -30.83 -24.62 8.06
N HIS A 321 -29.97 -23.77 7.49
CA HIS A 321 -29.59 -23.80 6.09
C HIS A 321 -28.26 -24.52 5.91
N LEU A 322 -28.24 -25.61 5.12
CA LEU A 322 -27.03 -26.35 4.81
C LEU A 322 -26.28 -25.69 3.64
N LEU A 323 -25.50 -24.63 3.93
CA LEU A 323 -24.76 -23.90 2.91
C LEU A 323 -23.35 -24.45 2.71
N ASN A 324 -22.91 -24.57 1.46
CA ASN A 324 -21.57 -25.01 1.08
C ASN A 324 -21.06 -24.22 -0.14
N ILE A 325 -19.74 -24.20 -0.29
CA ILE A 325 -19.09 -23.76 -1.54
C ILE A 325 -18.21 -24.91 -2.02
N GLY A 326 -18.62 -25.54 -3.12
CA GLY A 326 -17.93 -26.65 -3.77
C GLY A 326 -16.66 -26.21 -4.50
N SER A 327 -15.92 -27.18 -5.02
CA SER A 327 -14.72 -26.91 -5.83
C SER A 327 -15.09 -26.15 -7.10
N GLY A 328 -14.44 -25.00 -7.33
CA GLY A 328 -14.75 -24.08 -8.44
C GLY A 328 -15.88 -23.09 -8.16
N GLY A 329 -16.59 -23.22 -7.04
CA GLY A 329 -17.55 -22.22 -6.58
C GLY A 329 -16.86 -20.95 -6.07
N GLU A 330 -17.55 -19.81 -6.15
CA GLU A 330 -17.00 -18.53 -5.75
C GLU A 330 -18.06 -17.64 -5.09
N LEU A 331 -17.69 -16.91 -4.04
CA LEU A 331 -18.44 -15.79 -3.47
C LEU A 331 -17.56 -14.52 -3.45
N VAL A 332 -17.95 -13.52 -4.22
CA VAL A 332 -17.33 -12.18 -4.21
C VAL A 332 -18.24 -11.21 -3.48
N GLY A 333 -17.78 -10.70 -2.33
CA GLY A 333 -18.54 -9.74 -1.55
C GLY A 333 -18.50 -8.31 -2.09
N GLN A 334 -17.49 -7.92 -2.88
CA GLN A 334 -17.26 -6.54 -3.36
C GLN A 334 -17.26 -5.48 -2.24
N GLY A 335 -16.86 -5.86 -1.03
CA GLY A 335 -16.91 -5.02 0.17
C GLY A 335 -18.32 -4.83 0.75
N PHE A 336 -19.34 -5.52 0.24
CA PHE A 336 -20.67 -5.54 0.87
C PHE A 336 -20.69 -6.41 2.13
N THR A 337 -21.66 -6.11 2.98
CA THR A 337 -21.79 -6.69 4.32
C THR A 337 -22.94 -7.71 4.40
N LEU A 338 -22.67 -8.84 5.04
CA LEU A 338 -23.69 -9.74 5.62
C LEU A 338 -23.87 -9.39 7.09
N SER A 339 -25.08 -9.09 7.55
CA SER A 339 -25.30 -8.65 8.93
C SER A 339 -26.53 -9.25 9.61
N ASN A 340 -26.52 -9.21 10.96
CA ASN A 340 -27.64 -9.54 11.83
C ASN A 340 -28.21 -10.94 11.57
N PHE A 341 -27.40 -11.98 11.70
CA PHE A 341 -27.91 -13.36 11.72
C PHE A 341 -27.41 -14.11 12.96
N THR A 342 -28.12 -15.18 13.32
CA THR A 342 -27.73 -16.08 14.40
C THR A 342 -27.37 -17.46 13.85
N LEU A 343 -26.56 -18.20 14.61
CA LEU A 343 -26.22 -19.59 14.36
C LEU A 343 -26.42 -20.38 15.65
N THR A 344 -27.48 -21.17 15.76
CA THR A 344 -27.79 -21.97 16.94
C THR A 344 -27.71 -23.46 16.63
N SER A 345 -27.02 -24.22 17.46
CA SER A 345 -26.88 -25.67 17.27
C SER A 345 -26.92 -26.39 18.61
N THR A 346 -27.72 -27.45 18.70
CA THR A 346 -27.80 -28.31 19.89
C THR A 346 -27.67 -29.77 19.49
N GLY A 347 -26.68 -30.49 20.03
CA GLY A 347 -26.49 -31.92 19.78
C GLY A 347 -25.36 -32.27 18.80
N PRO A 348 -25.32 -33.50 18.24
CA PRO A 348 -24.25 -33.93 17.33
C PRO A 348 -24.43 -33.29 15.94
N VAL A 349 -23.71 -32.21 15.64
CA VAL A 349 -23.78 -31.58 14.32
C VAL A 349 -22.42 -31.25 13.71
N GLU A 350 -22.05 -31.97 12.66
CA GLU A 350 -20.74 -31.84 12.02
C GLU A 350 -20.54 -30.45 11.39
N ASN A 351 -19.41 -29.80 11.70
CA ASN A 351 -18.95 -28.56 11.07
C ASN A 351 -19.95 -27.39 11.13
N GLN A 352 -20.12 -26.75 12.29
CA GLN A 352 -21.09 -25.66 12.47
C GLN A 352 -20.54 -24.29 12.05
N ALA A 353 -21.17 -23.65 11.07
CA ALA A 353 -20.94 -22.26 10.65
C ALA A 353 -21.99 -21.83 9.61
N LEU A 354 -21.88 -20.59 9.11
CA LEU A 354 -22.64 -20.14 7.93
C LEU A 354 -22.38 -21.05 6.73
N PHE A 355 -21.11 -21.40 6.44
CA PHE A 355 -20.74 -22.44 5.48
C PHE A 355 -20.20 -23.67 6.20
N LYS A 356 -20.89 -24.79 6.06
CA LYS A 356 -20.45 -26.07 6.65
C LYS A 356 -19.09 -26.47 6.06
N THR A 357 -18.98 -26.46 4.74
CA THR A 357 -17.73 -26.73 4.02
C THR A 357 -17.44 -25.72 2.91
N VAL A 358 -16.16 -25.38 2.75
CA VAL A 358 -15.67 -24.54 1.65
C VAL A 358 -14.49 -25.20 0.94
N ALA A 359 -14.63 -25.41 -0.36
CA ALA A 359 -13.61 -25.87 -1.28
C ALA A 359 -13.34 -24.90 -2.45
N GLY A 360 -14.12 -23.82 -2.55
CA GLY A 360 -13.97 -22.74 -3.53
C GLY A 360 -13.40 -21.45 -2.94
N THR A 361 -13.74 -20.33 -3.55
CA THR A 361 -13.15 -19.01 -3.21
C THR A 361 -14.16 -18.11 -2.50
N ILE A 362 -13.75 -17.44 -1.41
CA ILE A 362 -14.48 -16.31 -0.83
C ILE A 362 -13.56 -15.11 -0.79
N ARG A 363 -14.00 -13.97 -1.32
CA ARG A 363 -13.19 -12.74 -1.28
C ARG A 363 -14.01 -11.47 -1.10
N GLU A 364 -13.38 -10.44 -0.53
CA GLU A 364 -13.92 -9.08 -0.41
C GLU A 364 -15.26 -9.04 0.34
N LEU A 365 -15.37 -9.78 1.45
CA LEU A 365 -16.62 -9.94 2.19
C LEU A 365 -16.53 -9.30 3.57
N ASN A 366 -17.56 -8.53 3.93
CA ASN A 366 -17.73 -7.99 5.28
C ASN A 366 -18.83 -8.76 6.02
N ILE A 367 -18.63 -9.04 7.31
CA ILE A 367 -19.61 -9.70 8.18
C ILE A 367 -19.70 -8.92 9.48
N THR A 368 -20.90 -8.52 9.90
CA THR A 368 -21.07 -7.79 11.17
C THR A 368 -22.29 -8.20 11.97
N ASP A 369 -22.24 -8.02 13.29
CA ASP A 369 -23.40 -8.20 14.18
C ASP A 369 -23.96 -9.64 14.11
N VAL A 370 -23.09 -10.62 14.37
CA VAL A 370 -23.44 -12.04 14.31
C VAL A 370 -23.26 -12.69 15.67
N THR A 371 -24.18 -13.57 16.05
CA THR A 371 -24.06 -14.37 17.28
C THR A 371 -24.24 -15.84 16.95
N ALA A 372 -23.23 -16.66 17.26
CA ALA A 372 -23.39 -18.11 17.31
C ALA A 372 -23.51 -18.56 18.76
N ASP A 373 -24.42 -19.50 19.00
CA ASP A 373 -24.61 -20.20 20.26
C ASP A 373 -24.65 -21.71 19.98
N TYR A 374 -23.56 -22.39 20.31
CA TYR A 374 -23.39 -23.81 20.02
C TYR A 374 -23.32 -24.64 21.30
N ASP A 375 -24.18 -25.63 21.43
CA ASP A 375 -24.24 -26.57 22.54
C ASP A 375 -23.95 -28.01 22.06
N PHE A 376 -22.70 -28.44 22.26
CA PHE A 376 -22.20 -29.73 21.81
C PHE A 376 -22.25 -30.78 22.93
N THR A 377 -23.21 -31.71 22.82
CA THR A 377 -23.46 -32.75 23.85
C THR A 377 -23.03 -34.16 23.45
N VAL A 378 -22.59 -34.40 22.20
CA VAL A 378 -22.27 -35.75 21.68
C VAL A 378 -21.03 -35.75 20.77
N VAL A 379 -20.16 -36.76 20.92
CA VAL A 379 -18.86 -36.91 20.24
C VAL A 379 -19.00 -37.11 18.72
N THR A 380 -18.53 -36.16 17.93
CA THR A 380 -18.02 -36.38 16.56
C THR A 380 -16.85 -35.41 16.32
N THR A 381 -15.90 -35.72 15.44
CA THR A 381 -14.79 -34.82 15.06
C THR A 381 -15.34 -33.61 14.31
N GLN A 382 -15.19 -32.39 14.86
CA GLN A 382 -15.87 -31.21 14.35
C GLN A 382 -15.03 -29.93 14.46
N GLY A 383 -15.09 -29.11 13.42
CA GLY A 383 -14.74 -27.70 13.46
C GLY A 383 -15.98 -26.85 13.69
N ALA A 384 -15.88 -25.75 14.42
CA ALA A 384 -16.97 -24.80 14.54
C ALA A 384 -16.46 -23.37 14.34
N GLY A 385 -17.22 -22.59 13.58
CA GLY A 385 -16.95 -21.18 13.36
C GLY A 385 -18.18 -20.37 13.00
N ILE A 386 -17.98 -19.11 12.64
CA ILE A 386 -19.08 -18.24 12.23
C ILE A 386 -19.20 -18.26 10.71
N LEU A 387 -18.10 -18.08 9.99
CA LEU A 387 -18.10 -18.13 8.53
C LEU A 387 -17.93 -19.57 8.03
N ILE A 388 -16.94 -20.31 8.55
CA ILE A 388 -16.54 -21.61 8.00
C ILE A 388 -16.42 -22.66 9.11
N GLY A 389 -17.10 -23.79 8.95
CA GLY A 389 -16.91 -24.96 9.81
C GLY A 389 -15.59 -25.66 9.48
N GLN A 390 -15.46 -26.08 8.21
CA GLN A 390 -14.24 -26.68 7.67
C GLN A 390 -13.93 -26.20 6.25
N SER A 391 -12.66 -25.95 5.96
CA SER A 391 -12.18 -25.71 4.59
C SER A 391 -11.22 -26.79 4.11
N THR A 392 -11.16 -26.96 2.79
CA THR A 392 -10.22 -27.87 2.11
C THR A 392 -9.01 -27.12 1.55
N ALA A 393 -7.98 -27.87 1.15
CA ALA A 393 -6.75 -27.32 0.57
C ALA A 393 -6.96 -26.45 -0.69
N ALA A 394 -8.07 -26.66 -1.40
CA ALA A 394 -8.39 -25.92 -2.62
C ALA A 394 -8.99 -24.53 -2.34
N ALA A 395 -9.46 -24.28 -1.11
CA ALA A 395 -10.16 -23.05 -0.81
C ALA A 395 -9.22 -21.84 -0.69
N GLN A 396 -9.70 -20.71 -1.22
CA GLN A 396 -8.98 -19.43 -1.26
C GLN A 396 -9.78 -18.34 -0.56
N PHE A 397 -9.08 -17.52 0.21
CA PHE A 397 -9.68 -16.50 1.06
C PHE A 397 -8.85 -15.22 1.04
N GLU A 398 -9.50 -14.12 0.72
CA GLU A 398 -8.84 -12.83 0.58
C GLU A 398 -9.76 -11.67 1.00
N LYS A 399 -9.22 -10.69 1.73
CA LYS A 399 -9.94 -9.45 2.11
C LYS A 399 -11.28 -9.73 2.80
N ILE A 400 -11.25 -10.49 3.89
CA ILE A 400 -12.44 -10.81 4.69
C ILE A 400 -12.40 -10.00 5.97
N SER A 401 -13.46 -9.23 6.27
CA SER A 401 -13.57 -8.46 7.50
C SER A 401 -14.77 -8.93 8.33
N MET A 402 -14.54 -9.21 9.61
CA MET A 402 -15.57 -9.61 10.57
C MET A 402 -15.53 -8.68 11.77
N ALA A 403 -16.67 -8.10 12.17
CA ALA A 403 -16.73 -7.20 13.31
C ALA A 403 -17.98 -7.38 14.18
N ARG A 404 -17.85 -7.20 15.51
CA ARG A 404 -18.96 -7.40 16.46
C ARG A 404 -19.58 -8.79 16.33
N VAL A 405 -18.73 -9.80 16.36
CA VAL A 405 -19.13 -11.20 16.27
C VAL A 405 -18.93 -11.87 17.63
N THR A 406 -19.96 -12.58 18.10
CA THR A 406 -19.91 -13.37 19.33
C THR A 406 -20.07 -14.83 18.99
N LEU A 407 -19.13 -15.66 19.44
CA LEU A 407 -19.19 -17.11 19.39
C LEU A 407 -19.30 -17.62 20.83
N ASP A 408 -20.51 -18.01 21.24
CA ASP A 408 -20.78 -18.66 22.51
C ASP A 408 -20.85 -20.18 22.30
N VAL A 409 -20.12 -20.91 23.13
CA VAL A 409 -19.98 -22.34 22.99
C VAL A 409 -20.07 -23.02 24.34
N THR A 410 -21.02 -23.93 24.47
CA THR A 410 -21.12 -24.91 25.54
C THR A 410 -20.64 -26.26 25.04
N ILE A 411 -19.69 -26.88 25.75
CA ILE A 411 -19.04 -28.12 25.32
C ILE A 411 -19.10 -29.16 26.43
N ASP A 412 -19.70 -30.30 26.13
CA ASP A 412 -19.69 -31.48 27.00
C ASP A 412 -18.93 -32.68 26.37
N THR A 413 -18.26 -32.47 25.22
CA THR A 413 -17.54 -33.51 24.42
C THR A 413 -16.23 -33.01 23.77
N ASN A 414 -15.35 -33.91 23.34
CA ASN A 414 -14.11 -33.56 22.62
C ASN A 414 -14.39 -32.91 21.26
N MET A 415 -13.63 -31.86 20.91
CA MET A 415 -13.71 -31.19 19.61
C MET A 415 -12.35 -30.71 19.07
N ASP A 416 -12.27 -30.52 17.76
CA ASP A 416 -11.01 -30.28 17.05
C ASP A 416 -10.64 -28.78 16.92
N GLY A 417 -11.60 -27.88 16.73
CA GLY A 417 -11.26 -26.47 16.59
C GLY A 417 -12.42 -25.47 16.59
N PHE A 418 -12.23 -24.34 17.27
CA PHE A 418 -13.09 -23.15 17.15
C PHE A 418 -12.35 -21.94 16.59
N GLY A 419 -12.99 -21.27 15.63
CA GLY A 419 -12.62 -19.90 15.32
C GLY A 419 -13.74 -19.10 14.69
N ILE A 420 -13.72 -17.79 14.89
CA ILE A 420 -14.73 -16.90 14.32
C ILE A 420 -14.73 -17.01 12.80
N PHE A 421 -13.56 -16.92 12.17
CA PHE A 421 -13.47 -17.13 10.72
C PHE A 421 -13.63 -18.61 10.35
N CYS A 422 -12.85 -19.51 10.97
CA CYS A 422 -12.77 -20.91 10.57
C CYS A 422 -12.61 -21.85 11.77
N GLY A 423 -13.40 -22.93 11.83
CA GLY A 423 -13.18 -24.00 12.81
C GLY A 423 -11.89 -24.77 12.52
N ILE A 424 -11.87 -25.47 11.38
CA ILE A 424 -10.71 -26.23 10.89
C ILE A 424 -10.33 -25.76 9.48
N CYS A 425 -9.15 -25.17 9.36
CA CYS A 425 -8.60 -24.65 8.12
C CYS A 425 -7.42 -25.50 7.64
N GLN A 426 -7.60 -26.30 6.57
CA GLN A 426 -6.62 -27.29 6.14
C GLN A 426 -5.89 -26.93 4.84
N ASN A 427 -4.55 -27.00 4.91
CA ASN A 427 -3.59 -26.93 3.80
C ASN A 427 -3.77 -25.74 2.84
N HIS A 428 -4.02 -24.54 3.37
CA HIS A 428 -4.16 -23.34 2.55
C HIS A 428 -2.81 -22.82 2.07
N THR A 429 -2.71 -22.53 0.77
CA THR A 429 -1.51 -21.91 0.19
C THR A 429 -1.45 -20.40 0.41
N GLY A 430 -2.54 -19.73 0.78
CA GLY A 430 -2.55 -18.29 1.02
C GLY A 430 -3.84 -17.74 1.63
N LEU A 431 -4.03 -17.91 2.94
CA LEU A 431 -5.03 -17.14 3.69
C LEU A 431 -4.47 -15.73 3.91
N SER A 432 -5.13 -14.70 3.40
CA SER A 432 -4.60 -13.32 3.48
C SER A 432 -5.67 -12.25 3.70
N ASP A 433 -5.27 -11.14 4.33
CA ASP A 433 -6.12 -9.99 4.63
C ASP A 433 -7.41 -10.33 5.37
N ILE A 434 -7.29 -11.15 6.42
CA ILE A 434 -8.38 -11.47 7.33
C ILE A 434 -8.34 -10.48 8.50
N LYS A 435 -9.43 -9.74 8.68
CA LYS A 435 -9.59 -8.74 9.75
C LYS A 435 -10.72 -9.15 10.69
N ILE A 436 -10.43 -9.24 11.98
CA ILE A 436 -11.41 -9.50 13.03
C ILE A 436 -11.34 -8.36 14.04
N ASP A 437 -12.46 -7.68 14.29
CA ASP A 437 -12.53 -6.55 15.22
C ASP A 437 -13.69 -6.68 16.20
N ALA A 438 -13.51 -6.16 17.42
CA ALA A 438 -14.56 -6.03 18.43
C ALA A 438 -15.37 -7.33 18.64
N SER A 439 -14.70 -8.48 18.67
CA SER A 439 -15.35 -9.81 18.66
C SER A 439 -15.03 -10.63 19.90
N GLN A 440 -15.88 -11.62 20.22
CA GLN A 440 -15.77 -12.39 21.45
C GLN A 440 -15.96 -13.89 21.21
N ILE A 441 -15.17 -14.69 21.92
CA ILE A 441 -15.38 -16.13 22.07
C ILE A 441 -15.65 -16.42 23.54
N LEU A 442 -16.82 -16.98 23.84
CA LEU A 442 -17.24 -17.43 25.16
C LEU A 442 -17.23 -18.95 25.17
N LEU A 443 -16.54 -19.54 26.13
CA LEU A 443 -16.43 -20.99 26.28
C LEU A 443 -16.97 -21.39 27.65
N SER A 444 -17.88 -22.37 27.64
CA SER A 444 -18.44 -23.00 28.82
C SER A 444 -18.63 -24.52 28.63
N GLY A 445 -18.85 -25.25 29.72
CA GLY A 445 -18.96 -26.71 29.67
C GLY A 445 -19.06 -27.33 31.06
N ASN A 446 -19.64 -28.53 31.15
CA ASN A 446 -19.92 -29.21 32.42
C ASN A 446 -19.13 -30.51 32.64
N SER A 447 -18.32 -30.93 31.66
CA SER A 447 -17.57 -32.20 31.70
C SER A 447 -16.04 -31.99 31.55
N THR A 448 -15.28 -33.06 31.30
CA THR A 448 -13.83 -33.03 30.98
C THR A 448 -13.57 -33.15 29.46
N PRO A 449 -14.16 -32.32 28.58
CA PRO A 449 -13.94 -32.45 27.15
C PRO A 449 -12.54 -31.96 26.79
N THR A 450 -11.86 -32.64 25.87
CA THR A 450 -10.63 -32.11 25.28
C THR A 450 -10.98 -31.22 24.09
N LEU A 451 -10.78 -29.92 24.25
CA LEU A 451 -10.81 -29.00 23.13
C LEU A 451 -9.42 -28.83 22.53
N THR A 452 -9.25 -29.25 21.28
CA THR A 452 -7.95 -29.23 20.59
C THR A 452 -7.46 -27.81 20.31
N GLY A 453 -8.27 -26.87 19.79
CA GLY A 453 -7.79 -25.53 19.47
C GLY A 453 -8.84 -24.41 19.47
N VAL A 454 -8.49 -23.23 19.96
CA VAL A 454 -9.33 -22.01 19.92
C VAL A 454 -8.52 -20.83 19.41
N GLY A 455 -9.03 -20.13 18.39
CA GLY A 455 -8.47 -18.84 17.97
C GLY A 455 -9.41 -18.04 17.09
N PHE A 456 -9.23 -16.72 17.03
CA PHE A 456 -10.14 -15.85 16.29
C PHE A 456 -10.20 -16.16 14.79
N ILE A 457 -9.05 -16.36 14.14
CA ILE A 457 -9.01 -16.72 12.72
C ILE A 457 -9.27 -18.22 12.56
N ALA A 458 -8.56 -19.07 13.30
CA ALA A 458 -8.74 -20.51 13.19
C ALA A 458 -8.54 -21.24 14.51
N GLY A 459 -9.40 -22.22 14.76
CA GLY A 459 -9.20 -23.18 15.86
C GLY A 459 -8.06 -24.14 15.58
N GLN A 460 -8.14 -24.81 14.42
CA GLN A 460 -7.05 -25.59 13.85
C GLN A 460 -6.67 -25.02 12.48
N PHE A 461 -5.37 -24.86 12.25
CA PHE A 461 -4.81 -24.26 11.05
C PHE A 461 -3.68 -25.09 10.47
N ALA A 462 -3.69 -25.27 9.16
CA ALA A 462 -2.59 -25.79 8.37
C ALA A 462 -2.51 -24.97 7.07
N GLY A 463 -1.38 -24.32 6.81
CA GLY A 463 -1.22 -23.48 5.62
C GLY A 463 -0.47 -22.18 5.90
N ASN A 464 -0.52 -21.23 4.95
CA ASN A 464 0.11 -19.91 5.09
C ASN A 464 -0.92 -18.86 5.48
N LEU A 465 -0.53 -17.96 6.41
CA LEU A 465 -1.35 -16.82 6.83
C LEU A 465 -0.55 -15.53 6.65
N SER A 466 -1.13 -14.53 5.99
CA SER A 466 -0.45 -13.25 5.78
C SER A 466 -1.36 -12.03 5.94
N THR A 467 -0.77 -10.88 6.27
CA THR A 467 -1.44 -9.56 6.26
C THR A 467 -2.75 -9.54 7.04
N SER A 468 -2.82 -10.20 8.20
CA SER A 468 -4.08 -10.40 8.93
C SER A 468 -4.05 -9.71 10.30
N SER A 469 -5.21 -9.34 10.81
CA SER A 469 -5.32 -8.61 12.07
C SER A 469 -6.48 -9.03 12.96
N VAL A 470 -6.24 -9.06 14.27
CA VAL A 470 -7.27 -9.26 15.30
C VAL A 470 -7.18 -8.12 16.30
N THR A 471 -8.27 -7.34 16.44
CA THR A 471 -8.30 -6.14 17.29
C THR A 471 -9.49 -6.11 18.24
N ASN A 472 -9.32 -5.50 19.42
CA ASN A 472 -10.38 -5.24 20.40
C ASN A 472 -11.23 -6.47 20.76
N SER A 473 -10.61 -7.65 20.80
CA SER A 473 -11.35 -8.92 20.86
C SER A 473 -11.01 -9.72 22.13
N SER A 474 -11.91 -10.57 22.60
CA SER A 474 -11.71 -11.33 23.85
C SER A 474 -12.09 -12.81 23.80
N ILE A 475 -11.29 -13.66 24.44
CA ILE A 475 -11.57 -15.07 24.68
C ILE A 475 -11.78 -15.25 26.17
N LEU A 476 -12.95 -15.75 26.57
CA LEU A 476 -13.30 -16.03 27.96
C LEU A 476 -13.70 -17.49 28.11
N ALA A 477 -12.99 -18.24 28.95
CA ALA A 477 -13.37 -19.59 29.36
C ALA A 477 -13.67 -19.62 30.86
N ASN A 478 -14.89 -20.02 31.21
CA ASN A 478 -15.41 -19.92 32.57
C ASN A 478 -15.07 -21.14 33.48
N ASP A 479 -15.29 -20.99 34.79
CA ASP A 479 -14.82 -21.87 35.89
C ASP A 479 -15.27 -23.35 35.79
N SER A 480 -16.26 -23.65 34.96
CA SER A 480 -16.78 -25.02 34.80
C SER A 480 -15.96 -25.84 33.79
N PHE A 481 -15.08 -25.19 33.04
CA PHE A 481 -14.36 -25.77 31.91
C PHE A 481 -12.98 -26.32 32.32
N THR A 482 -12.82 -27.64 32.43
CA THR A 482 -11.59 -28.24 32.99
C THR A 482 -10.44 -28.46 32.00
N LEU A 483 -10.65 -28.39 30.67
CA LEU A 483 -9.63 -28.79 29.68
C LEU A 483 -9.68 -28.01 28.35
N VAL A 484 -9.24 -26.74 28.33
CA VAL A 484 -8.81 -26.14 27.04
C VAL A 484 -7.36 -26.49 26.80
N SER A 485 -7.05 -27.18 25.70
CA SER A 485 -5.67 -27.62 25.42
C SER A 485 -4.85 -26.52 24.74
N LYS A 486 -5.34 -25.86 23.67
CA LYS A 486 -4.53 -24.90 22.91
C LYS A 486 -5.34 -23.63 22.60
N VAL A 487 -4.98 -22.50 23.19
CA VAL A 487 -5.67 -21.21 23.00
C VAL A 487 -4.73 -20.19 22.39
N GLY A 488 -5.09 -19.62 21.24
CA GLY A 488 -4.36 -18.52 20.62
C GLY A 488 -5.25 -17.31 20.35
N GLY A 489 -4.70 -16.10 20.50
CA GLY A 489 -5.41 -14.88 20.10
C GLY A 489 -5.66 -14.75 18.59
N VAL A 490 -5.07 -15.62 17.76
CA VAL A 490 -5.36 -15.70 16.32
C VAL A 490 -5.56 -17.16 15.89
N LEU A 491 -4.62 -18.04 16.24
CA LEU A 491 -4.64 -19.45 15.87
C LEU A 491 -4.57 -20.33 17.13
N GLY A 492 -5.52 -21.24 17.31
CA GLY A 492 -5.48 -22.20 18.42
C GLY A 492 -4.34 -23.19 18.28
N PHE A 493 -4.41 -24.00 17.21
CA PHE A 493 -3.44 -25.04 16.90
C PHE A 493 -2.97 -24.94 15.44
N ASN A 494 -1.68 -24.68 15.23
CA ASN A 494 -1.05 -24.74 13.93
C ASN A 494 -0.44 -26.14 13.73
N SER A 495 -1.10 -26.97 12.92
CA SER A 495 -0.85 -28.42 12.85
C SER A 495 0.11 -28.85 11.75
N ALA A 496 0.55 -27.95 10.88
CA ALA A 496 1.41 -28.26 9.74
C ALA A 496 2.46 -27.18 9.53
N SER A 497 3.49 -27.48 8.72
CA SER A 497 4.48 -26.48 8.34
C SER A 497 3.80 -25.27 7.69
N SER A 498 4.08 -24.09 8.21
CA SER A 498 3.43 -22.85 7.79
C SER A 498 4.41 -21.70 7.68
N PHE A 499 4.09 -20.77 6.79
CA PHE A 499 4.67 -19.45 6.78
C PHE A 499 3.61 -18.44 7.23
N VAL A 500 3.83 -17.84 8.40
CA VAL A 500 2.92 -16.85 8.96
C VAL A 500 3.62 -15.51 9.10
N SER A 501 3.05 -14.48 8.47
CA SER A 501 3.72 -13.18 8.38
C SER A 501 2.78 -11.97 8.34
N ASP A 502 3.31 -10.79 8.69
CA ASP A 502 2.56 -9.53 8.64
C ASP A 502 1.27 -9.55 9.48
N ILE A 503 1.37 -10.03 10.73
CA ILE A 503 0.24 -10.18 11.64
C ILE A 503 0.18 -9.02 12.64
N ASN A 504 -1.02 -8.49 12.88
CA ASN A 504 -1.27 -7.47 13.89
C ASN A 504 -2.33 -7.94 14.90
N VAL A 505 -1.95 -8.11 16.16
CA VAL A 505 -2.85 -8.42 17.27
C VAL A 505 -2.87 -7.23 18.22
N GLU A 506 -4.02 -6.59 18.45
CA GLU A 506 -4.08 -5.37 19.25
C GLU A 506 -5.28 -5.37 20.21
N THR A 507 -5.01 -5.17 21.50
CA THR A 507 -6.06 -5.15 22.53
C THR A 507 -6.84 -6.47 22.59
N VAL A 508 -6.11 -7.60 22.52
CA VAL A 508 -6.72 -8.93 22.71
C VAL A 508 -6.63 -9.36 24.17
N SER A 509 -7.74 -9.83 24.74
CA SER A 509 -7.78 -10.34 26.12
C SER A 509 -8.14 -11.82 26.14
N ILE A 510 -7.31 -12.62 26.80
CA ILE A 510 -7.52 -14.07 26.96
C ILE A 510 -7.61 -14.36 28.46
N LYS A 511 -8.78 -14.80 28.91
CA LYS A 511 -9.02 -15.17 30.31
C LYS A 511 -9.50 -16.61 30.39
N ILE A 512 -8.67 -17.49 30.96
CA ILE A 512 -8.96 -18.92 31.05
C ILE A 512 -8.90 -19.35 32.51
N GLN A 513 -10.04 -19.72 33.09
CA GLN A 513 -10.11 -20.03 34.53
C GLN A 513 -9.58 -21.43 34.91
N SER A 514 -9.46 -22.37 33.97
CA SER A 514 -8.92 -23.71 34.25
C SER A 514 -8.16 -24.26 33.04
N PRO A 515 -6.98 -23.70 32.71
CA PRO A 515 -6.23 -24.11 31.52
C PRO A 515 -5.47 -25.41 31.73
N SER A 516 -5.33 -26.19 30.67
CA SER A 516 -4.72 -27.52 30.74
C SER A 516 -3.39 -27.68 30.01
N GLN A 517 -3.06 -26.90 28.95
CA GLN A 517 -1.79 -27.12 28.24
C GLN A 517 -1.09 -25.86 27.69
N SER A 518 -1.64 -25.11 26.73
CA SER A 518 -0.90 -24.00 26.11
C SER A 518 -1.73 -22.78 25.71
N ILE A 519 -1.20 -21.59 25.98
CA ILE A 519 -1.88 -20.31 25.72
C ILE A 519 -0.89 -19.32 25.08
N GLY A 520 -1.27 -18.77 23.92
CA GLY A 520 -0.52 -17.72 23.23
C GLY A 520 -1.36 -16.50 22.94
N GLY A 521 -0.79 -15.30 23.06
CA GLY A 521 -1.46 -14.08 22.57
C GLY A 521 -1.67 -14.09 21.05
N PHE A 522 -0.94 -14.94 20.33
CA PHE A 522 -1.07 -15.15 18.89
C PHE A 522 -1.39 -16.60 18.53
N VAL A 523 -0.51 -17.55 18.86
CA VAL A 523 -0.68 -18.99 18.59
C VAL A 523 -0.68 -19.80 19.88
N GLY A 524 -1.70 -20.62 20.12
CA GLY A 524 -1.72 -21.48 21.30
C GLY A 524 -0.64 -22.56 21.25
N PHE A 525 -0.57 -23.28 20.14
CA PHE A 525 0.39 -24.35 19.91
C PHE A 525 0.81 -24.41 18.44
N ALA A 526 2.11 -24.54 18.17
CA ALA A 526 2.64 -24.78 16.84
C ALA A 526 3.38 -26.13 16.77
N SER A 527 2.85 -27.08 16.01
CA SER A 527 3.55 -28.33 15.65
C SER A 527 4.18 -28.22 14.28
N GLU A 528 5.29 -28.91 14.04
CA GLU A 528 6.04 -28.89 12.78
C GLU A 528 6.83 -27.59 12.55
N LEU A 529 7.42 -27.44 11.37
CA LEU A 529 8.28 -26.30 11.01
C LEU A 529 7.44 -25.06 10.70
N ASN A 530 7.31 -24.16 11.68
CA ASN A 530 6.50 -22.94 11.55
C ASN A 530 7.37 -21.68 11.59
N ASN A 531 7.36 -20.91 10.50
CA ASN A 531 8.07 -19.64 10.45
C ASN A 531 7.11 -18.51 10.80
N PHE A 532 7.50 -17.67 11.75
CA PHE A 532 6.74 -16.53 12.24
C PHE A 532 7.53 -15.25 12.02
N MET A 533 6.99 -14.34 11.22
CA MET A 533 7.71 -13.14 10.80
C MET A 533 6.85 -11.88 10.95
N ARG A 534 7.49 -10.73 11.24
CA ARG A 534 6.88 -9.40 11.14
C ARG A 534 5.52 -9.33 11.82
N THR A 535 5.51 -9.59 13.13
CA THR A 535 4.29 -9.74 13.90
C THR A 535 4.29 -8.79 15.09
N TYR A 536 3.24 -7.97 15.21
CA TYR A 536 3.02 -7.11 16.37
C TYR A 536 1.88 -7.68 17.21
N ILE A 537 2.09 -7.80 18.52
CA ILE A 537 1.11 -8.36 19.46
C ILE A 537 1.01 -7.45 20.68
N ASN A 538 -0.20 -6.98 20.97
CA ASN A 538 -0.55 -6.31 22.21
C ASN A 538 -1.75 -7.04 22.83
N ALA A 539 -1.48 -7.84 23.86
CA ALA A 539 -2.49 -8.71 24.47
C ALA A 539 -2.36 -8.83 25.99
N SER A 540 -3.41 -9.33 26.63
CA SER A 540 -3.44 -9.68 28.05
C SER A 540 -3.86 -11.13 28.22
N ILE A 541 -3.15 -11.87 29.06
CA ILE A 541 -3.43 -13.27 29.38
C ILE A 541 -3.59 -13.38 30.90
N GLU A 542 -4.78 -13.79 31.33
CA GLU A 542 -5.11 -14.01 32.74
C GLU A 542 -5.46 -15.49 32.96
N VAL A 543 -4.74 -16.09 33.89
CA VAL A 543 -4.94 -17.47 34.35
C VAL A 543 -5.00 -17.47 35.89
N PRO A 544 -5.82 -18.30 36.54
CA PRO A 544 -5.81 -18.38 37.99
C PRO A 544 -4.47 -18.83 38.57
N ALA A 545 -4.18 -18.37 39.78
CA ALA A 545 -3.05 -18.87 40.57
C ALA A 545 -3.23 -20.36 40.87
N GLY A 546 -2.12 -21.10 40.96
CA GLY A 546 -2.12 -22.54 41.24
C GLY A 546 -2.44 -23.45 40.04
N ALA A 547 -2.65 -22.90 38.84
CA ALA A 547 -2.72 -23.70 37.62
C ALA A 547 -1.42 -24.54 37.47
N THR A 548 -1.57 -25.83 37.16
CA THR A 548 -0.45 -26.78 37.24
C THR A 548 0.26 -27.05 35.93
N GLN A 549 -0.31 -26.67 34.78
CA GLN A 549 0.16 -27.15 33.46
C GLN A 549 0.21 -26.16 32.26
N PRO A 550 -0.19 -24.87 32.31
CA PRO A 550 -0.20 -24.07 31.08
C PRO A 550 1.18 -23.51 30.70
N ASP A 551 1.69 -23.91 29.52
CA ASP A 551 2.73 -23.23 28.75
C ASP A 551 2.17 -21.90 28.23
N ILE A 552 2.61 -20.76 28.77
CA ILE A 552 2.07 -19.44 28.39
C ILE A 552 3.13 -18.60 27.68
N GLY A 553 2.84 -18.18 26.45
CA GLY A 553 3.67 -17.24 25.70
C GLY A 553 2.91 -15.98 25.31
N GLY A 554 3.58 -14.83 25.30
CA GLY A 554 2.94 -13.62 24.80
C GLY A 554 2.61 -13.70 23.31
N ALA A 555 3.40 -14.43 22.52
CA ALA A 555 3.05 -14.79 21.15
C ALA A 555 2.61 -16.26 21.04
N ILE A 556 3.49 -17.20 21.40
CA ILE A 556 3.30 -18.63 21.16
C ILE A 556 3.30 -19.37 22.51
N GLY A 557 2.23 -20.09 22.84
CA GLY A 557 2.18 -20.89 24.07
C GLY A 557 3.25 -21.98 24.07
N LYS A 558 3.18 -22.90 23.09
CA LYS A 558 4.12 -24.00 22.93
C LYS A 558 4.56 -24.20 21.47
N LEU A 559 5.84 -24.48 21.26
CA LEU A 559 6.43 -24.80 19.95
C LEU A 559 7.10 -26.19 19.98
N THR A 560 6.69 -27.08 19.08
CA THR A 560 7.28 -28.42 18.91
C THR A 560 7.54 -28.70 17.42
N SER A 561 8.77 -28.46 16.95
CA SER A 561 9.14 -28.61 15.53
C SER A 561 10.24 -29.63 15.31
N ALA A 562 10.13 -30.43 14.25
CA ALA A 562 11.19 -31.37 13.81
C ALA A 562 12.27 -30.70 12.93
N GLY A 563 12.22 -29.38 12.75
CA GLY A 563 13.22 -28.57 12.03
C GLY A 563 13.40 -27.21 12.71
N ALA A 564 14.28 -26.37 12.16
CA ALA A 564 14.72 -25.09 12.73
C ALA A 564 13.75 -23.94 12.37
N PRO A 565 12.75 -23.62 13.21
CA PRO A 565 11.78 -22.59 12.89
C PRO A 565 12.43 -21.22 13.04
N ILE A 566 12.03 -20.29 12.18
CA ILE A 566 12.53 -18.92 12.19
C ILE A 566 11.46 -18.03 12.83
N ILE A 567 11.83 -17.40 13.95
CA ILE A 567 11.01 -16.43 14.67
C ILE A 567 11.71 -15.08 14.56
N THR A 568 11.22 -14.21 13.67
CA THR A 568 11.92 -12.96 13.36
C THR A 568 11.02 -11.74 13.31
N SER A 569 11.53 -10.60 13.80
CA SER A 569 10.80 -9.33 13.81
C SER A 569 9.44 -9.47 14.50
N ILE A 570 9.44 -10.03 15.73
CA ILE A 570 8.24 -10.12 16.56
C ILE A 570 8.34 -9.10 17.68
N ASN A 571 7.31 -8.28 17.83
CA ASN A 571 7.22 -7.31 18.89
C ASN A 571 5.98 -7.58 19.73
N THR A 572 6.17 -7.84 21.02
CA THR A 572 5.10 -8.11 21.97
C THR A 572 5.02 -7.04 23.04
N LYS A 573 3.78 -6.65 23.37
CA LYS A 573 3.42 -5.91 24.56
C LYS A 573 2.40 -6.76 25.30
N ILE A 574 2.85 -7.51 26.31
CA ILE A 574 2.04 -8.55 26.94
C ILE A 574 1.96 -8.35 28.44
N SER A 575 0.76 -8.53 28.99
CA SER A 575 0.55 -8.72 30.42
C SER A 575 0.12 -10.17 30.67
N ILE A 576 0.95 -10.94 31.38
CA ILE A 576 0.66 -12.32 31.79
C ILE A 576 0.53 -12.32 33.30
N THR A 577 -0.63 -12.70 33.81
CA THR A 577 -0.90 -12.78 35.26
C THR A 577 -1.47 -14.16 35.60
N GLY A 578 -0.94 -14.82 36.63
CA GLY A 578 -1.45 -16.13 37.07
C GLY A 578 -0.41 -17.22 37.32
N GLY A 579 -0.90 -18.46 37.53
CA GLY A 579 -0.10 -19.67 37.73
C GLY A 579 0.57 -20.21 36.46
N ALA A 580 1.22 -19.36 35.66
CA ALA A 580 1.85 -19.74 34.40
C ALA A 580 3.04 -20.69 34.60
N LYS A 581 3.12 -21.81 33.87
CA LYS A 581 4.18 -22.82 34.01
C LYS A 581 4.46 -23.59 32.71
N PRO A 582 5.58 -23.32 31.99
CA PRO A 582 6.44 -22.12 31.90
C PRO A 582 5.77 -20.87 31.34
N ALA A 583 6.44 -19.72 31.45
CA ALA A 583 5.97 -18.42 30.94
C ALA A 583 7.04 -17.65 30.15
N GLY A 584 6.70 -17.14 28.96
CA GLY A 584 7.60 -16.31 28.17
C GLY A 584 6.94 -15.12 27.50
N GLY A 585 7.64 -14.00 27.34
CA GLY A 585 7.09 -12.85 26.63
C GLY A 585 6.84 -13.08 25.15
N ILE A 586 7.64 -13.94 24.49
CA ILE A 586 7.37 -14.41 23.12
C ILE A 586 6.85 -15.85 23.16
N VAL A 587 7.64 -16.79 23.70
CA VAL A 587 7.32 -18.22 23.70
C VAL A 587 7.30 -18.78 25.11
N GLY A 588 6.23 -19.47 25.51
CA GLY A 588 6.18 -20.16 26.80
C GLY A 588 7.20 -21.28 26.85
N THR A 589 7.01 -22.29 25.99
CA THR A 589 7.88 -23.46 25.89
C THR A 589 8.29 -23.74 24.43
N ASP A 590 9.59 -23.82 24.19
CA ASP A 590 10.20 -24.16 22.90
C ASP A 590 10.97 -25.49 22.99
N LEU A 591 10.37 -26.52 22.38
CA LEU A 591 10.95 -27.85 22.21
C LEU A 591 11.31 -28.12 20.73
N GLY A 592 11.35 -27.08 19.88
CA GLY A 592 11.72 -27.21 18.48
C GLY A 592 13.17 -27.61 18.29
N THR A 593 13.53 -28.27 17.19
CA THR A 593 14.94 -28.60 16.93
C THR A 593 15.57 -27.50 16.10
N GLY A 594 16.33 -26.60 16.73
CA GLY A 594 17.12 -25.62 15.98
C GLY A 594 16.52 -24.22 15.90
N THR A 595 15.61 -23.84 16.80
CA THR A 595 14.87 -22.57 16.69
C THR A 595 15.79 -21.36 16.73
N VAL A 596 15.55 -20.40 15.82
CA VAL A 596 16.31 -19.15 15.71
C VAL A 596 15.38 -17.96 15.95
N TYR A 597 15.70 -17.19 16.99
CA TYR A 597 15.04 -15.93 17.32
C TYR A 597 15.90 -14.76 16.87
N THR A 598 15.35 -13.84 16.06
CA THR A 598 16.09 -12.68 15.53
C THR A 598 15.22 -11.42 15.57
N PHE A 599 15.74 -10.30 16.08
CA PHE A 599 14.97 -9.03 16.18
C PHE A 599 13.64 -9.19 16.92
N VAL A 600 13.65 -9.91 18.05
CA VAL A 600 12.46 -10.09 18.90
C VAL A 600 12.47 -9.10 20.06
N ASN A 601 11.36 -8.42 20.28
CA ASN A 601 11.19 -7.47 21.37
C ASN A 601 9.99 -7.86 22.25
N ALA A 602 10.16 -7.82 23.56
CA ALA A 602 9.08 -8.09 24.50
C ALA A 602 9.02 -7.05 25.62
N ASP A 603 7.93 -6.28 25.65
CA ASP A 603 7.53 -5.43 26.77
C ASP A 603 6.53 -6.21 27.63
N THR A 604 7.03 -6.79 28.72
CA THR A 604 6.34 -7.82 29.48
C THR A 604 6.02 -7.35 30.90
N ASN A 605 4.78 -7.52 31.32
CA ASN A 605 4.43 -7.64 32.74
C ASN A 605 4.07 -9.09 32.99
N LEU A 606 5.03 -9.89 33.42
CA LEU A 606 4.93 -11.34 33.51
C LEU A 606 4.99 -11.76 34.98
N SER A 607 3.92 -12.38 35.46
CA SER A 607 3.91 -13.14 36.71
C SER A 607 3.60 -14.60 36.41
N GLY A 608 4.50 -15.50 36.80
CA GLY A 608 4.37 -16.93 36.55
C GLY A 608 4.84 -17.76 37.74
N GLU A 609 4.37 -19.00 37.85
CA GLU A 609 4.76 -19.94 38.92
C GLU A 609 5.76 -21.01 38.43
N GLY A 610 6.23 -20.91 37.19
CA GLY A 610 7.20 -21.81 36.57
C GLY A 610 8.44 -21.09 36.08
N THR A 611 9.20 -21.71 35.18
CA THR A 611 10.36 -21.06 34.56
C THR A 611 9.90 -19.88 33.72
N CYS A 612 10.54 -18.73 33.89
CA CYS A 612 10.12 -17.49 33.26
C CYS A 612 11.24 -16.78 32.53
N GLY A 613 10.95 -16.34 31.30
CA GLY A 613 11.87 -15.53 30.50
C GLY A 613 11.16 -14.39 29.79
N GLY A 614 11.85 -13.26 29.60
CA GLY A 614 11.26 -12.15 28.84
C GLY A 614 11.03 -12.49 27.36
N ILE A 615 11.83 -13.38 26.76
CA ILE A 615 11.60 -13.92 25.40
C ILE A 615 11.05 -15.34 25.49
N VAL A 616 11.79 -16.26 26.13
CA VAL A 616 11.41 -17.69 26.20
C VAL A 616 11.36 -18.18 27.64
N GLY A 617 10.26 -18.81 28.06
CA GLY A 617 10.15 -19.41 29.39
C GLY A 617 11.07 -20.62 29.55
N ASN A 618 10.85 -21.64 28.74
CA ASN A 618 11.69 -22.84 28.64
C ASN A 618 12.09 -23.12 27.19
N GLY A 619 13.36 -22.88 26.84
CA GLY A 619 13.89 -22.98 25.49
C GLY A 619 14.94 -24.07 25.32
N SER A 620 14.58 -25.33 25.57
CA SER A 620 15.47 -26.48 25.33
C SER A 620 15.72 -26.73 23.84
N GLY A 621 14.82 -26.25 22.98
CA GLY A 621 14.89 -26.37 21.53
C GLY A 621 15.60 -25.24 20.78
N ALA A 622 15.77 -24.10 21.45
CA ALA A 622 16.35 -22.91 20.88
C ALA A 622 17.86 -23.10 20.61
N SER A 623 18.30 -22.74 19.40
CA SER A 623 19.73 -22.71 19.03
C SER A 623 20.32 -21.32 19.12
N TYR A 624 19.57 -20.29 18.73
CA TYR A 624 20.06 -18.91 18.73
C TYR A 624 18.99 -17.92 19.18
N ILE A 625 19.39 -16.95 20.01
CA ILE A 625 18.62 -15.75 20.32
C ILE A 625 19.48 -14.53 20.01
N LYS A 626 19.14 -13.80 18.96
CA LYS A 626 19.94 -12.69 18.41
C LYS A 626 19.16 -11.39 18.36
N TYR A 627 19.82 -10.27 18.67
CA TYR A 627 19.24 -8.92 18.55
C TYR A 627 17.91 -8.78 19.32
N ALA A 628 17.81 -9.47 20.45
CA ALA A 628 16.60 -9.58 21.25
C ALA A 628 16.60 -8.58 22.40
N ARG A 629 15.44 -8.03 22.73
CA ARG A 629 15.31 -7.10 23.86
C ARG A 629 14.10 -7.43 24.71
N THR A 630 14.24 -7.21 26.02
CA THR A 630 13.13 -7.32 26.96
C THR A 630 13.06 -6.12 27.88
N ARG A 631 11.84 -5.73 28.26
CA ARG A 631 11.55 -4.68 29.25
C ARG A 631 10.35 -5.09 30.09
N GLY A 632 10.25 -4.50 31.27
CA GLY A 632 9.06 -4.54 32.11
C GLY A 632 9.35 -5.26 33.40
N VAL A 633 8.39 -6.01 33.92
CA VAL A 633 8.51 -6.72 35.20
C VAL A 633 8.34 -8.21 34.96
N ILE A 634 9.26 -9.02 35.50
CA ILE A 634 9.19 -10.47 35.48
C ILE A 634 9.27 -10.95 36.93
N ASN A 635 8.20 -11.57 37.42
CA ASN A 635 8.10 -12.07 38.79
C ASN A 635 7.74 -13.55 38.81
N CYS A 636 8.69 -14.40 39.22
CA CYS A 636 8.51 -15.85 39.21
C CYS A 636 9.00 -16.49 40.51
N PRO A 637 8.12 -16.64 41.53
CA PRO A 637 8.52 -16.91 42.90
C PRO A 637 8.97 -18.36 43.18
N THR A 638 8.82 -19.28 42.23
CA THR A 638 8.92 -20.74 42.47
C THR A 638 9.89 -21.49 41.56
N ALA A 639 10.49 -20.86 40.55
CA ALA A 639 11.40 -21.54 39.62
C ALA A 639 12.43 -20.57 38.99
N SER A 640 13.15 -21.02 37.96
CA SER A 640 14.22 -20.24 37.33
C SER A 640 13.68 -19.00 36.59
N ILE A 641 14.39 -17.88 36.72
CA ILE A 641 14.02 -16.59 36.10
C ILE A 641 15.18 -16.05 35.28
N GLY A 642 14.90 -15.55 34.08
CA GLY A 642 15.85 -14.78 33.29
C GLY A 642 15.22 -13.62 32.56
N GLY A 643 15.97 -12.54 32.37
CA GLY A 643 15.49 -11.39 31.60
C GLY A 643 15.23 -11.72 30.14
N ILE A 644 15.98 -12.64 29.53
CA ILE A 644 15.80 -13.14 28.17
C ILE A 644 15.17 -14.53 28.19
N ALA A 645 15.75 -15.47 28.95
CA ALA A 645 15.28 -16.85 29.00
C ALA A 645 15.25 -17.42 30.42
N GLY A 646 14.17 -18.12 30.79
CA GLY A 646 14.10 -18.81 32.08
C GLY A 646 15.05 -20.01 32.11
N THR A 647 14.95 -20.88 31.11
CA THR A 647 15.91 -21.96 30.84
C THR A 647 16.24 -22.00 29.36
N THR A 648 17.50 -22.19 28.96
CA THR A 648 17.85 -22.39 27.55
C THR A 648 19.21 -23.07 27.35
N GLY A 649 19.37 -23.74 26.20
CA GLY A 649 20.66 -24.19 25.69
C GLY A 649 21.20 -23.37 24.51
N ALA A 650 20.53 -22.26 24.16
CA ALA A 650 20.82 -21.44 22.99
C ALA A 650 22.06 -20.55 23.14
N THR A 651 22.62 -20.16 22.01
CA THR A 651 23.59 -19.08 21.92
C THR A 651 22.89 -17.72 21.85
N LEU A 652 23.20 -16.84 22.80
CA LEU A 652 22.69 -15.48 22.90
C LEU A 652 23.73 -14.49 22.34
N VAL A 653 23.33 -13.65 21.39
CA VAL A 653 24.22 -12.63 20.78
C VAL A 653 23.48 -11.31 20.66
N SER A 654 24.09 -10.21 21.11
CA SER A 654 23.48 -8.88 20.99
C SER A 654 22.09 -8.81 21.62
N VAL A 655 21.94 -9.39 22.82
CA VAL A 655 20.67 -9.36 23.56
C VAL A 655 20.72 -8.36 24.71
N HIS A 656 19.58 -7.77 25.04
CA HIS A 656 19.47 -6.81 26.14
C HIS A 656 18.22 -7.05 26.99
N SER A 657 18.41 -7.23 28.29
CA SER A 657 17.30 -7.18 29.25
C SER A 657 17.35 -5.90 30.09
N LYS A 658 16.26 -5.13 30.04
CA LYS A 658 15.93 -4.00 30.92
C LYS A 658 14.80 -4.36 31.89
N SER A 659 14.56 -5.65 32.10
CA SER A 659 13.44 -6.13 32.91
C SER A 659 13.79 -6.12 34.40
N ASP A 660 12.84 -5.70 35.24
CA ASP A 660 12.91 -5.83 36.69
C ASP A 660 12.56 -7.27 37.08
N LEU A 661 13.53 -7.97 37.67
CA LEU A 661 13.44 -9.39 37.96
C LEU A 661 13.24 -9.62 39.45
N THR A 662 12.14 -10.29 39.82
CA THR A 662 11.86 -10.67 41.21
C THR A 662 11.71 -12.19 41.32
N ASN A 663 12.44 -12.80 42.26
CA ASN A 663 12.35 -14.24 42.54
C ASN A 663 12.56 -14.53 44.03
N THR A 664 11.63 -15.27 44.62
CA THR A 664 11.69 -15.72 46.02
C THR A 664 12.16 -17.16 46.17
N SER A 665 12.35 -17.90 45.06
CA SER A 665 12.77 -19.29 45.06
C SER A 665 14.28 -19.45 45.28
N SER A 666 14.68 -20.69 45.54
CA SER A 666 16.08 -21.11 45.49
C SER A 666 16.53 -21.56 44.10
N ALA A 667 15.74 -21.36 43.04
CA ALA A 667 16.11 -21.80 41.69
C ALA A 667 17.06 -20.80 41.00
N GLY A 668 17.63 -21.19 39.86
CA GLY A 668 18.59 -20.37 39.12
C GLY A 668 18.01 -19.04 38.66
N SER A 669 18.59 -17.92 39.10
CA SER A 669 18.12 -16.57 38.75
C SER A 669 19.23 -15.73 38.12
N GLY A 670 19.02 -15.22 36.91
CA GLY A 670 20.01 -14.40 36.20
C GLY A 670 19.42 -13.21 35.46
N GLY A 671 20.19 -12.14 35.30
CA GLY A 671 19.75 -10.95 34.56
C GLY A 671 19.39 -11.23 33.09
N LEU A 672 20.06 -12.19 32.45
CA LEU A 672 19.77 -12.65 31.09
C LEU A 672 19.15 -14.05 31.08
N VAL A 673 19.77 -15.02 31.75
CA VAL A 673 19.35 -16.42 31.73
C VAL A 673 19.23 -16.98 33.15
N GLY A 674 18.10 -17.62 33.47
CA GLY A 674 17.95 -18.30 34.76
C GLY A 674 18.80 -19.56 34.86
N ASN A 675 18.61 -20.50 33.93
CA ASN A 675 19.37 -21.75 33.85
C ASN A 675 19.89 -21.99 32.42
N ALA A 676 21.21 -21.99 32.24
CA ALA A 676 21.86 -22.21 30.94
C ALA A 676 22.49 -23.61 30.85
N THR A 677 21.91 -24.48 30.03
CA THR A 677 22.36 -25.88 29.90
C THR A 677 23.54 -26.06 28.94
N SER A 678 23.68 -25.17 27.97
CA SER A 678 24.72 -25.15 26.94
C SER A 678 24.76 -23.77 26.25
N GLY A 679 25.66 -23.60 25.28
CA GLY A 679 25.71 -22.42 24.42
C GLY A 679 26.73 -21.37 24.86
N SER A 680 26.56 -20.15 24.36
CA SER A 680 27.41 -18.99 24.67
C SER A 680 26.59 -17.70 24.78
N ILE A 681 27.08 -16.73 25.54
CA ILE A 681 26.51 -15.38 25.62
C ILE A 681 27.56 -14.38 25.19
N SER A 682 27.29 -13.63 24.11
CA SER A 682 28.20 -12.59 23.63
C SER A 682 27.52 -11.26 23.33
N ASP A 683 28.27 -10.18 23.45
CA ASP A 683 27.90 -8.83 22.99
C ASP A 683 26.56 -8.35 23.59
N SER A 684 26.31 -8.68 24.87
CA SER A 684 24.99 -8.58 25.48
C SER A 684 24.96 -7.68 26.72
N MET A 685 23.77 -7.20 27.08
CA MET A 685 23.59 -6.17 28.11
C MET A 685 22.49 -6.49 29.12
N PHE A 686 22.71 -6.15 30.40
CA PHE A 686 21.66 -6.18 31.42
C PHE A 686 21.59 -4.84 32.20
N THR A 687 20.45 -4.17 32.16
CA THR A 687 20.23 -2.85 32.79
C THR A 687 19.03 -2.78 33.73
N GLY A 688 18.31 -3.90 33.91
CA GLY A 688 17.17 -3.97 34.82
C GLY A 688 17.58 -4.04 36.30
N SER A 689 16.59 -4.09 37.19
CA SER A 689 16.81 -4.36 38.61
C SER A 689 16.65 -5.85 38.94
N ILE A 690 17.30 -6.29 40.02
CA ILE A 690 17.24 -7.66 40.52
C ILE A 690 16.84 -7.65 41.99
N SER A 691 15.84 -8.45 42.34
CA SER A 691 15.44 -8.75 43.72
C SER A 691 15.29 -10.26 43.90
N PHE A 692 16.36 -10.93 44.31
CA PHE A 692 16.40 -12.37 44.48
C PHE A 692 16.63 -12.77 45.95
N ALA A 693 15.91 -13.78 46.44
CA ALA A 693 15.95 -14.16 47.85
C ALA A 693 17.15 -15.04 48.27
N ASN A 694 17.78 -15.79 47.36
CA ASN A 694 18.84 -16.77 47.67
C ASN A 694 20.14 -16.57 46.87
N ASN A 695 21.20 -16.09 47.51
CA ASN A 695 22.48 -15.74 46.86
C ASN A 695 23.26 -16.90 46.19
N VAL A 696 23.00 -18.17 46.47
CA VAL A 696 23.84 -19.29 45.97
C VAL A 696 23.61 -19.58 44.48
N ASN A 697 22.37 -19.44 44.01
CA ASN A 697 21.95 -19.79 42.64
C ASN A 697 21.68 -18.56 41.76
N ASN A 698 22.16 -17.40 42.21
CA ASN A 698 21.94 -16.14 41.53
C ASN A 698 23.23 -15.64 40.89
N GLY A 699 23.18 -15.31 39.61
CA GLY A 699 24.25 -14.58 38.94
C GLY A 699 23.72 -13.31 38.30
N LEU A 700 24.62 -12.37 38.02
CA LEU A 700 24.23 -11.11 37.39
C LEU A 700 23.68 -11.34 35.99
N PHE A 701 24.29 -12.22 35.21
CA PHE A 701 23.84 -12.55 33.86
C PHE A 701 23.20 -13.93 33.80
N VAL A 702 23.79 -14.92 34.48
CA VAL A 702 23.34 -16.32 34.43
C VAL A 702 23.15 -16.87 35.84
N GLY A 703 21.97 -17.43 36.14
CA GLY A 703 21.71 -18.03 37.45
C GLY A 703 22.52 -19.29 37.70
N THR A 704 22.17 -20.37 36.99
CA THR A 704 22.89 -21.66 37.04
C THR A 704 23.36 -22.07 35.66
N THR A 705 24.51 -22.74 35.57
CA THR A 705 24.97 -23.30 34.30
C THR A 705 25.78 -24.59 34.46
N THR A 706 25.78 -25.43 33.41
CA THR A 706 26.59 -26.64 33.27
C THR A 706 27.84 -26.47 32.38
N GLY A 707 28.20 -25.22 32.03
CA GLY A 707 29.40 -24.88 31.25
C GLY A 707 29.07 -24.12 29.96
N ILE A 708 29.24 -22.80 30.00
CA ILE A 708 29.04 -21.88 28.86
C ILE A 708 30.23 -20.92 28.72
N SER A 709 30.37 -20.29 27.55
CA SER A 709 31.26 -19.16 27.36
C SER A 709 30.50 -17.83 27.45
N ILE A 710 31.09 -16.86 28.15
CA ILE A 710 30.53 -15.51 28.30
C ILE A 710 31.60 -14.49 27.90
N SER A 711 31.25 -13.57 26.99
CA SER A 711 32.19 -12.57 26.46
C SER A 711 31.50 -11.26 26.07
N ASN A 712 32.21 -10.13 26.13
CA ASN A 712 31.71 -8.82 25.69
C ASN A 712 30.35 -8.45 26.32
N ILE A 713 30.26 -8.54 27.64
CA ILE A 713 29.01 -8.27 28.39
C ILE A 713 29.09 -6.99 29.21
N VAL A 714 27.97 -6.28 29.30
CA VAL A 714 27.84 -5.01 30.02
C VAL A 714 26.67 -5.07 30.99
N SER A 715 26.87 -4.63 32.24
CA SER A 715 25.76 -4.41 33.17
C SER A 715 25.81 -3.07 33.89
N THR A 716 24.62 -2.49 34.06
CA THR A 716 24.39 -1.20 34.74
C THR A 716 23.38 -1.34 35.87
N ALA A 717 23.11 -2.56 36.33
CA ALA A 717 22.07 -2.83 37.31
C ALA A 717 22.36 -2.13 38.65
N ASP A 718 21.44 -1.27 39.10
CA ASP A 718 21.49 -0.63 40.40
C ASP A 718 20.91 -1.57 41.49
N ASN A 719 21.37 -1.45 42.74
CA ASN A 719 20.89 -2.20 43.92
C ASN A 719 21.17 -3.72 43.96
N LEU A 720 22.40 -4.13 43.66
CA LEU A 720 22.86 -5.50 43.91
C LEU A 720 23.21 -5.72 45.39
N ALA A 721 22.22 -5.80 46.27
CA ALA A 721 22.42 -6.25 47.64
C ALA A 721 22.75 -7.76 47.63
N GLY A 722 24.03 -8.14 47.77
CA GLY A 722 24.39 -9.56 47.97
C GLY A 722 25.72 -10.08 47.42
N GLY A 723 26.47 -9.31 46.61
CA GLY A 723 27.72 -9.80 45.99
C GLY A 723 27.46 -10.90 44.97
N TYR A 724 26.99 -10.52 43.77
CA TYR A 724 26.64 -11.46 42.70
C TYR A 724 27.84 -11.72 41.79
N ASP A 725 28.08 -13.00 41.46
CA ASP A 725 29.03 -13.40 40.42
C ASP A 725 28.42 -13.25 39.02
N VAL A 726 29.25 -13.31 37.96
CA VAL A 726 28.78 -13.31 36.55
C VAL A 726 27.79 -14.45 36.29
N ALA A 727 28.13 -15.63 36.83
CA ALA A 727 27.29 -16.82 36.88
C ALA A 727 27.17 -17.27 38.34
N GLY A 728 26.00 -17.76 38.76
CA GLY A 728 25.79 -18.15 40.17
C GLY A 728 26.72 -19.26 40.64
N SER A 729 27.02 -19.25 41.94
CA SER A 729 28.07 -20.09 42.56
C SER A 729 27.82 -21.61 42.48
N ALA A 730 26.58 -22.04 42.23
CA ALA A 730 26.24 -23.45 42.00
C ALA A 730 26.50 -23.94 40.57
N SER A 731 27.14 -23.13 39.72
CA SER A 731 27.49 -23.52 38.36
C SER A 731 28.51 -24.66 38.35
N THR A 732 28.15 -25.78 37.72
CA THR A 732 28.99 -26.99 37.64
C THR A 732 29.61 -27.11 36.26
N GLY A 733 30.93 -26.90 36.13
CA GLY A 733 31.64 -26.96 34.84
C GLY A 733 32.54 -25.75 34.61
N ASN A 734 33.49 -25.86 33.66
CA ASN A 734 34.40 -24.76 33.30
C ASN A 734 33.66 -23.65 32.55
N THR A 735 32.89 -22.82 33.25
CA THR A 735 32.35 -21.57 32.70
C THR A 735 33.52 -20.64 32.40
N THR A 736 33.70 -20.29 31.14
CA THR A 736 34.84 -19.47 30.70
C THR A 736 34.35 -18.04 30.47
N VAL A 737 34.80 -17.10 31.29
CA VAL A 737 34.53 -15.67 31.14
C VAL A 737 35.73 -15.00 30.50
N SER A 738 35.57 -14.42 29.31
CA SER A 738 36.66 -13.70 28.62
C SER A 738 36.90 -12.33 29.27
N ALA A 739 38.06 -11.71 29.01
CA ALA A 739 38.55 -10.49 29.68
C ALA A 739 37.73 -9.20 29.41
N ASN A 740 36.69 -9.25 28.56
CA ASN A 740 35.90 -8.09 28.15
C ASN A 740 34.52 -8.11 28.82
N CYS A 741 34.49 -7.91 30.14
CA CYS A 741 33.25 -7.84 30.92
C CYS A 741 33.27 -6.58 31.80
N TYR A 742 32.21 -5.78 31.74
CA TYR A 742 32.15 -4.43 32.32
C TYR A 742 30.97 -4.25 33.28
N PHE A 743 31.24 -3.69 34.46
CA PHE A 743 30.24 -3.38 35.50
C PHE A 743 30.33 -1.92 35.90
N MET A 744 29.18 -1.25 35.97
CA MET A 744 29.07 0.08 36.55
C MET A 744 28.46 0.00 37.96
N ASN A 745 28.93 0.86 38.88
CA ASN A 745 28.40 1.02 40.24
C ASN A 745 28.61 -0.18 41.21
N GLN A 746 29.67 -0.98 41.07
CA GLN A 746 29.99 -2.04 42.04
C GLN A 746 31.22 -1.74 42.89
N ALA A 747 31.07 -1.87 44.23
CA ALA A 747 32.15 -1.69 45.20
C ALA A 747 33.00 -2.95 45.45
N SER A 748 32.56 -4.15 45.02
CA SER A 748 33.32 -5.39 45.19
C SER A 748 32.79 -6.53 44.30
N ILE A 749 33.58 -6.99 43.34
CA ILE A 749 33.40 -8.28 42.64
C ILE A 749 34.21 -9.33 43.42
N ALA A 750 33.69 -10.54 43.60
CA ALA A 750 34.41 -11.61 44.26
C ALA A 750 35.74 -11.90 43.51
N SER A 751 36.83 -11.99 44.26
CA SER A 751 38.19 -12.16 43.71
C SER A 751 38.30 -13.50 42.97
N GLY A 752 38.39 -13.48 41.63
CA GLY A 752 38.61 -14.68 40.83
C GLY A 752 38.20 -14.57 39.35
N THR A 753 37.31 -13.63 39.00
CA THR A 753 36.90 -13.38 37.61
C THR A 753 37.74 -12.29 36.95
N SER A 754 38.13 -12.48 35.68
CA SER A 754 38.83 -11.51 34.78
C SER A 754 38.04 -10.24 34.44
N CYS A 755 37.00 -9.96 35.22
CA CYS A 755 36.00 -8.93 35.05
C CYS A 755 36.46 -7.60 35.65
N GLN A 756 36.35 -6.50 34.90
CA GLN A 756 36.78 -5.18 35.36
C GLN A 756 35.59 -4.42 35.97
N GLY A 757 35.63 -4.21 37.29
CA GLY A 757 34.67 -3.39 38.01
C GLY A 757 35.11 -1.92 38.07
N TYR A 758 34.21 -1.00 37.71
CA TYR A 758 34.51 0.44 37.73
C TYR A 758 33.62 1.17 38.75
N GLY A 759 34.21 2.11 39.49
CA GLY A 759 33.49 3.03 40.38
C GLY A 759 32.57 3.98 39.62
N THR A 760 31.75 4.76 40.35
CA THR A 760 30.66 5.64 39.85
C THR A 760 31.09 6.79 38.91
N THR A 761 32.33 6.86 38.47
CA THR A 761 32.88 7.95 37.66
C THR A 761 32.97 7.57 36.17
N LEU A 762 32.28 8.35 35.34
CA LEU A 762 32.19 8.35 33.86
C LEU A 762 33.51 8.38 33.06
N ALA A 763 34.68 8.20 33.68
CA ALA A 763 35.97 8.08 32.99
C ALA A 763 36.14 6.78 32.16
N LEU A 764 35.09 5.95 32.12
CA LEU A 764 34.99 4.61 31.53
C LEU A 764 35.28 4.48 30.02
N VAL A 765 35.17 5.55 29.22
CA VAL A 765 35.18 5.40 27.75
C VAL A 765 36.58 5.31 27.14
N SER A 766 37.63 5.83 27.81
CA SER A 766 38.99 5.77 27.24
C SER A 766 39.57 4.36 27.22
N ASP A 767 39.24 3.51 28.21
CA ASP A 767 39.73 2.14 28.29
C ASP A 767 38.89 1.18 27.43
N PHE A 768 37.62 1.50 27.21
CA PHE A 768 36.74 0.83 26.23
C PHE A 768 37.35 0.86 24.82
N ASN A 769 38.13 1.88 24.47
CA ASN A 769 38.78 1.97 23.15
C ASN A 769 40.01 1.04 22.98
N THR A 770 40.55 0.46 24.06
CA THR A 770 41.80 -0.33 24.01
C THR A 770 41.59 -1.84 23.98
N GLY A 771 40.37 -2.31 24.29
CA GLY A 771 39.90 -3.70 24.18
C GLY A 771 38.45 -3.79 23.70
N SER A 772 38.05 -2.84 22.83
CA SER A 772 36.66 -2.51 22.50
C SER A 772 35.78 -3.70 22.17
N PRO A 773 34.54 -3.75 22.69
CA PRO A 773 33.56 -4.64 22.13
C PRO A 773 33.35 -4.30 20.66
N ASP A 774 32.95 -5.31 19.89
CA ASP A 774 32.90 -5.26 18.45
C ASP A 774 32.00 -4.09 17.99
N PRO A 775 32.56 -3.07 17.30
CA PRO A 775 31.80 -1.91 16.85
C PRO A 775 30.67 -2.27 15.88
N THR A 776 30.66 -3.50 15.36
CA THR A 776 29.56 -4.08 14.60
C THR A 776 28.26 -4.12 15.41
N TYR A 777 28.32 -4.39 16.72
CA TYR A 777 27.12 -4.54 17.57
C TYR A 777 26.84 -3.33 18.46
N TRP A 778 27.89 -2.55 18.79
CA TRP A 778 27.84 -1.52 19.83
C TRP A 778 28.03 -0.12 19.25
N LYS A 779 27.14 0.80 19.63
CA LYS A 779 27.33 2.24 19.53
C LYS A 779 27.97 2.75 20.82
N THR A 780 29.17 3.30 20.72
CA THR A 780 29.87 3.95 21.84
C THR A 780 29.95 5.46 21.60
N ALA A 781 29.76 6.25 22.66
CA ALA A 781 29.99 7.70 22.64
C ALA A 781 30.66 8.12 23.95
N SER A 782 31.55 9.11 23.87
CA SER A 782 32.27 9.62 25.05
C SER A 782 31.30 10.10 26.13
N GLY A 783 31.41 9.56 27.34
CA GLY A 783 30.53 9.90 28.47
C GLY A 783 29.12 9.30 28.42
N VAL A 784 28.85 8.33 27.53
CA VAL A 784 27.53 7.66 27.42
C VAL A 784 27.70 6.16 27.59
N ILE A 785 26.72 5.51 28.22
CA ILE A 785 26.65 4.05 28.36
C ILE A 785 26.63 3.41 26.95
N PRO A 786 27.44 2.38 26.66
CA PRO A 786 27.37 1.65 25.40
C PRO A 786 25.94 1.19 25.11
N GLN A 787 25.50 1.35 23.87
CA GLN A 787 24.16 0.94 23.42
C GLN A 787 24.28 -0.07 22.28
N LEU A 788 23.41 -1.09 22.25
CA LEU A 788 23.34 -1.98 21.10
C LEU A 788 22.64 -1.26 19.94
N HIS A 789 23.09 -1.50 18.70
CA HIS A 789 22.39 -0.97 17.53
C HIS A 789 20.95 -1.50 17.40
N SER A 790 20.73 -2.77 17.80
CA SER A 790 19.41 -3.40 17.87
C SER A 790 18.45 -2.69 18.85
N ASP A 791 18.97 -2.19 19.98
CA ASP A 791 18.19 -1.43 20.96
C ASP A 791 17.68 -0.11 20.38
N LEU A 792 18.54 0.63 19.70
CA LEU A 792 18.19 1.92 19.11
C LEU A 792 17.04 1.77 18.10
N LEU A 793 17.09 0.72 17.28
CA LEU A 793 16.00 0.41 16.36
C LEU A 793 14.70 0.18 17.14
N GLN A 794 14.71 -0.66 18.16
CA GLN A 794 13.50 -1.02 18.89
C GLN A 794 12.93 0.14 19.72
N GLU A 795 13.78 1.04 20.23
CA GLU A 795 13.35 2.27 20.92
C GLU A 795 12.70 3.29 19.98
N LEU A 796 13.22 3.41 18.76
CA LEU A 796 12.66 4.31 17.75
C LEU A 796 11.38 3.76 17.11
N PHE A 797 11.19 2.43 17.16
CA PHE A 797 10.09 1.71 16.53
C PHE A 797 9.33 0.77 17.48
N PRO A 798 8.86 1.25 18.66
CA PRO A 798 8.32 0.39 19.72
C PRO A 798 6.99 -0.29 19.37
N ASN A 799 6.27 0.22 18.36
CA ASN A 799 4.99 -0.32 17.89
C ASN A 799 5.05 -0.82 16.44
N SER A 800 6.25 -1.08 15.93
CA SER A 800 6.44 -1.65 14.60
C SER A 800 7.16 -2.98 14.71
N ALA A 801 6.80 -3.88 13.80
CA ALA A 801 7.46 -5.16 13.57
C ALA A 801 7.95 -5.26 12.11
N GLY A 802 7.93 -4.15 11.37
CA GLY A 802 8.16 -4.15 9.92
C GLY A 802 7.04 -4.83 9.13
N ALA A 803 5.88 -5.08 9.73
CA ALA A 803 4.74 -5.67 9.04
C ALA A 803 4.14 -4.71 8.01
N ILE A 804 3.49 -5.20 6.96
CA ILE A 804 2.75 -4.34 6.01
C ILE A 804 1.74 -3.44 6.74
N ILE A 805 1.05 -3.97 7.76
CA ILE A 805 0.03 -3.26 8.55
C ILE A 805 0.66 -2.33 9.60
N LYS A 806 1.87 -2.63 10.07
CA LYS A 806 2.64 -1.85 11.05
C LYS A 806 4.09 -1.68 10.55
N PRO A 807 4.31 -0.87 9.50
CA PRO A 807 5.62 -0.71 8.89
C PRO A 807 6.54 0.13 9.77
N TYR A 808 7.84 0.07 9.53
CA TYR A 808 8.80 1.00 10.12
C TYR A 808 8.57 2.42 9.55
N SER A 809 7.95 3.29 10.36
CA SER A 809 7.64 4.69 10.00
C SER A 809 8.88 5.58 10.16
N ILE A 810 9.45 6.02 9.04
CA ILE A 810 10.67 6.82 8.99
C ILE A 810 10.26 8.29 8.87
N THR A 811 10.71 9.11 9.82
CA THR A 811 10.38 10.54 9.92
C THR A 811 11.61 11.44 9.80
N GLY A 812 12.82 10.88 9.74
CA GLY A 812 14.07 11.65 9.73
C GLY A 812 15.32 10.77 9.72
N VAL A 813 16.47 11.44 9.72
CA VAL A 813 17.82 10.83 9.56
C VAL A 813 18.13 9.80 10.64
N ASP A 814 17.80 10.07 11.91
CA ASP A 814 18.10 9.15 13.02
C ASP A 814 17.44 7.78 12.82
N ARG A 815 16.18 7.78 12.36
CA ARG A 815 15.42 6.55 12.08
C ARG A 815 15.94 5.82 10.84
N TRP A 816 16.35 6.57 9.81
CA TRP A 816 17.00 6.00 8.63
C TRP A 816 18.30 5.28 9.03
N ASN A 817 19.16 5.96 9.79
CA ASN A 817 20.45 5.43 10.20
C ASN A 817 20.33 4.28 11.20
N ALA A 818 19.31 4.27 12.06
CA ALA A 818 19.04 3.13 12.93
C ALA A 818 18.76 1.84 12.13
N ILE A 819 17.98 1.95 11.05
CA ILE A 819 17.73 0.82 10.13
C ILE A 819 19.01 0.42 9.40
N ALA A 820 19.72 1.40 8.83
CA ALA A 820 20.97 1.17 8.10
C ALA A 820 22.02 0.44 8.96
N ASN A 821 22.22 0.90 10.20
CA ASN A 821 23.16 0.32 11.13
C ASN A 821 22.80 -1.13 11.44
N VAL A 822 21.52 -1.42 11.72
CA VAL A 822 21.06 -2.78 11.98
C VAL A 822 21.25 -3.70 10.77
N MET A 823 20.97 -3.19 9.56
CA MET A 823 21.20 -3.94 8.33
C MET A 823 22.69 -4.26 8.11
N ASN A 824 23.60 -3.39 8.55
CA ASN A 824 25.04 -3.63 8.43
C ASN A 824 25.60 -4.66 9.44
N ILE A 825 24.88 -4.98 10.52
CA ILE A 825 25.34 -5.95 11.54
C ILE A 825 25.39 -7.37 10.98
N ASP A 826 24.36 -7.76 10.25
CA ASP A 826 24.23 -9.12 9.74
C ASP A 826 23.65 -9.10 8.34
N VAL A 827 24.58 -9.15 7.38
CA VAL A 827 24.25 -9.11 5.96
C VAL A 827 23.49 -10.33 5.45
N ASN A 828 23.23 -11.32 6.31
CA ASN A 828 22.42 -12.49 5.98
C ASN A 828 21.09 -12.51 6.76
N SER A 829 20.88 -11.65 7.77
CA SER A 829 19.63 -11.57 8.56
C SER A 829 18.89 -10.22 8.51
N HIS A 830 19.27 -9.35 7.57
CA HIS A 830 18.67 -8.05 7.22
C HIS A 830 17.13 -8.01 7.27
N LEU A 831 16.53 -7.60 8.40
CA LEU A 831 15.09 -7.29 8.59
C LEU A 831 14.14 -7.89 7.50
N PRO A 832 14.11 -9.22 7.34
CA PRO A 832 13.80 -9.80 6.03
C PRO A 832 12.34 -9.63 5.64
N TYR A 833 12.15 -9.05 4.46
CA TYR A 833 10.86 -8.72 3.86
C TYR A 833 10.07 -7.66 4.64
N SER A 834 10.74 -6.82 5.44
CA SER A 834 10.10 -5.74 6.20
C SER A 834 9.52 -4.66 5.29
N SER A 835 8.49 -4.01 5.80
CA SER A 835 7.84 -2.85 5.21
C SER A 835 8.31 -1.56 5.89
N PHE A 836 8.71 -0.58 5.09
CA PHE A 836 9.18 0.74 5.49
C PHE A 836 8.27 1.79 4.89
N LEU A 837 7.91 2.81 5.68
CA LEU A 837 7.00 3.87 5.28
C LEU A 837 7.63 5.22 5.61
N LEU A 838 7.83 6.06 4.60
CA LEU A 838 8.16 7.45 4.87
C LEU A 838 6.92 8.19 5.40
N THR A 839 7.10 8.88 6.51
CA THR A 839 6.03 9.65 7.18
C THR A 839 6.41 11.11 7.37
N GLY A 840 7.63 11.48 6.99
CA GLY A 840 8.10 12.85 6.86
C GLY A 840 9.28 12.93 5.90
N THR A 841 9.62 14.14 5.48
CA THR A 841 10.81 14.42 4.66
C THR A 841 12.09 14.07 5.43
N ILE A 842 13.01 13.39 4.76
CA ILE A 842 14.36 13.12 5.26
C ILE A 842 15.34 14.05 4.56
N ASP A 843 16.08 14.84 5.35
CA ASP A 843 17.05 15.81 4.85
C ASP A 843 18.42 15.52 5.47
N PHE A 844 19.39 15.14 4.64
CA PHE A 844 20.76 14.84 5.07
C PHE A 844 21.70 16.04 5.01
N ALA A 845 21.17 17.25 4.71
CA ALA A 845 21.89 18.52 4.76
C ALA A 845 23.20 18.59 3.93
N ASN A 846 23.36 17.71 2.93
CA ASN A 846 24.59 17.49 2.16
C ASN A 846 25.80 17.12 3.02
N ASP A 847 25.58 16.57 4.22
CA ASP A 847 26.62 16.08 5.11
C ASP A 847 26.73 14.56 4.95
N SER A 848 27.84 14.10 4.36
CA SER A 848 28.09 12.68 4.12
C SER A 848 28.16 11.85 5.41
N SER A 849 28.46 12.48 6.56
CA SER A 849 28.47 11.79 7.86
C SER A 849 27.07 11.47 8.39
N LEU A 850 26.04 12.11 7.85
CA LEU A 850 24.65 11.87 8.22
C LEU A 850 24.02 10.74 7.41
N PHE A 851 24.58 10.37 6.26
CA PHE A 851 23.99 9.36 5.38
C PHE A 851 24.66 8.00 5.55
N HIS A 852 23.91 7.04 6.11
CA HIS A 852 24.31 5.64 6.11
C HIS A 852 23.50 4.87 5.05
N GLN A 853 24.20 4.33 4.06
CA GLN A 853 23.60 3.50 3.02
C GLN A 853 22.96 2.24 3.63
N TRP A 854 21.81 1.83 3.10
CA TRP A 854 21.23 0.52 3.39
C TRP A 854 21.89 -0.51 2.47
N PRO A 855 22.61 -1.52 2.99
CA PRO A 855 23.34 -2.46 2.13
C PRO A 855 22.39 -3.24 1.22
N VAL A 856 21.19 -3.53 1.70
CA VAL A 856 20.20 -4.36 1.01
C VAL A 856 18.79 -3.87 1.28
N LEU A 857 17.91 -3.95 0.27
CA LEU A 857 16.47 -3.95 0.43
C LEU A 857 15.89 -5.32 0.04
N ARG A 858 15.24 -5.97 1.01
CA ARG A 858 14.38 -7.15 0.85
C ARG A 858 13.06 -6.81 1.52
N GLY A 859 12.04 -6.42 0.75
CA GLY A 859 10.74 -6.03 1.27
C GLY A 859 10.15 -4.78 0.63
N ARG A 860 9.30 -4.04 1.36
CA ARG A 860 8.53 -2.93 0.81
C ARG A 860 9.07 -1.59 1.30
N PHE A 861 9.32 -0.65 0.40
CA PHE A 861 9.66 0.72 0.74
C PHE A 861 8.64 1.67 0.11
N ASN A 862 7.84 2.33 0.94
CA ASN A 862 6.81 3.26 0.51
C ASN A 862 7.25 4.71 0.73
N GLY A 863 7.29 5.49 -0.36
CA GLY A 863 7.64 6.90 -0.32
C GLY A 863 6.52 7.79 0.24
N ASN A 864 5.25 7.40 0.11
CA ASN A 864 4.10 8.08 0.71
C ASN A 864 4.05 9.60 0.47
N ASN A 865 4.41 10.03 -0.74
CA ASN A 865 4.53 11.42 -1.16
C ASN A 865 5.56 12.24 -0.36
N GLN A 866 6.51 11.57 0.30
CA GLN A 866 7.58 12.21 1.06
C GLN A 866 8.86 12.33 0.23
N ILE A 867 9.73 13.21 0.70
CA ILE A 867 10.98 13.58 0.02
C ILE A 867 12.16 13.01 0.81
N ILE A 868 13.14 12.44 0.10
CA ILE A 868 14.50 12.23 0.58
C ILE A 868 15.39 13.22 -0.17
N ARG A 869 16.17 14.03 0.55
CA ARG A 869 16.97 15.08 -0.10
C ARG A 869 18.33 15.38 0.51
N ASN A 870 19.12 16.13 -0.26
CA ASN A 870 20.40 16.71 0.12
C ASN A 870 21.39 15.64 0.59
N ILE A 871 21.64 14.64 -0.24
CA ILE A 871 22.65 13.62 0.06
C ILE A 871 23.88 13.91 -0.79
N SER A 872 25.05 13.88 -0.17
CA SER A 872 26.34 13.85 -0.85
C SER A 872 27.11 12.64 -0.34
N TYR A 873 27.42 11.68 -1.20
CA TYR A 873 28.09 10.44 -0.79
C TYR A 873 29.11 10.00 -1.84
N ASP A 874 30.31 9.65 -1.37
CA ASP A 874 31.39 9.12 -2.19
C ASP A 874 31.69 7.68 -1.73
N SER A 875 31.32 6.70 -2.55
CA SER A 875 31.58 5.29 -2.24
C SER A 875 33.02 4.90 -2.54
N GLY A 876 33.82 4.74 -1.49
CA GLY A 876 35.21 4.33 -1.64
C GLY A 876 35.44 2.90 -2.15
N SER A 877 34.45 1.99 -2.11
CA SER A 877 34.68 0.56 -2.47
C SER A 877 33.44 -0.29 -2.85
N TYR A 878 32.22 0.14 -2.53
CA TYR A 878 31.00 -0.65 -2.77
C TYR A 878 30.02 0.11 -3.67
N GLY A 879 29.09 -0.60 -4.29
CA GLY A 879 28.09 0.03 -5.15
C GLY A 879 27.28 1.11 -4.41
N SER A 880 27.17 2.30 -5.01
CA SER A 880 26.43 3.43 -4.45
C SER A 880 24.94 3.36 -4.78
N GLY A 881 24.12 3.80 -3.82
CA GLY A 881 22.67 3.86 -3.89
C GLY A 881 22.07 4.19 -2.51
N LEU A 882 20.81 4.64 -2.46
CA LEU A 882 20.05 4.60 -1.20
C LEU A 882 20.06 3.17 -0.65
N PHE A 883 19.88 2.21 -1.55
CA PHE A 883 20.05 0.79 -1.32
C PHE A 883 21.31 0.27 -2.07
N GLY A 884 22.08 -0.62 -1.47
CA GLY A 884 23.19 -1.27 -2.18
C GLY A 884 22.64 -2.24 -3.24
N THR A 885 21.87 -3.23 -2.78
CA THR A 885 21.17 -4.20 -3.64
C THR A 885 19.69 -4.28 -3.32
N ILE A 886 18.84 -4.27 -4.34
CA ILE A 886 17.42 -4.67 -4.23
C ILE A 886 17.31 -6.14 -4.69
N TYR A 887 16.73 -7.00 -3.86
CA TYR A 887 16.54 -8.43 -4.14
C TYR A 887 15.08 -8.77 -4.47
N GLU A 888 14.85 -10.04 -4.82
CA GLU A 888 13.55 -10.63 -5.06
C GLU A 888 12.48 -10.32 -4.00
N GLY A 889 11.23 -10.17 -4.47
CA GLY A 889 10.08 -9.83 -3.63
C GLY A 889 10.05 -8.38 -3.14
N SER A 890 10.96 -7.53 -3.61
CA SER A 890 11.01 -6.13 -3.19
C SER A 890 10.03 -5.25 -3.96
N ILE A 891 9.40 -4.32 -3.24
CA ILE A 891 8.50 -3.32 -3.81
C ILE A 891 8.97 -1.94 -3.36
N VAL A 892 9.52 -1.17 -4.28
CA VAL A 892 9.78 0.25 -4.08
C VAL A 892 8.60 1.02 -4.67
N ASN A 893 7.71 1.46 -3.79
CA ASN A 893 6.58 2.34 -4.10
C ASN A 893 5.71 1.83 -5.27
N GLY A 894 4.96 0.74 -5.04
CA GLY A 894 4.14 0.06 -6.06
C GLY A 894 2.70 0.57 -6.22
N ASP A 895 1.98 0.09 -7.23
CA ASP A 895 0.68 0.66 -7.67
C ASP A 895 -0.48 0.50 -6.68
N ASN A 896 -0.43 -0.54 -5.84
CA ASN A 896 -1.37 -0.72 -4.72
C ASN A 896 -1.08 0.20 -3.52
N ILE A 897 -0.02 1.01 -3.59
CA ILE A 897 0.46 1.86 -2.53
C ILE A 897 0.27 3.32 -2.96
N LYS A 898 -0.74 3.98 -2.39
CA LYS A 898 -1.03 5.40 -2.68
C LYS A 898 0.17 6.26 -2.27
N GLY A 899 0.98 6.71 -3.24
CA GLY A 899 2.04 7.69 -2.98
C GLY A 899 3.17 7.71 -4.00
N LYS A 900 3.99 8.75 -3.93
CA LYS A 900 5.22 8.91 -4.71
C LYS A 900 6.44 8.89 -3.79
N LEU A 901 7.57 8.39 -4.29
CA LEU A 901 8.88 8.62 -3.68
C LEU A 901 9.56 9.77 -4.39
N ILE A 902 9.88 10.85 -3.68
CA ILE A 902 10.57 12.01 -4.26
C ILE A 902 12.02 11.99 -3.78
N LEU A 903 12.96 11.98 -4.71
CA LEU A 903 14.39 12.06 -4.48
C LEU A 903 14.89 13.40 -5.02
N GLU A 904 15.46 14.25 -4.17
CA GLU A 904 15.85 15.62 -4.56
C GLU A 904 17.27 15.96 -4.11
N ASN A 905 18.10 16.50 -5.01
CA ASN A 905 19.48 16.85 -4.69
C ASN A 905 20.27 15.68 -4.06
N ILE A 906 20.25 14.53 -4.74
CA ILE A 906 21.03 13.35 -4.38
C ILE A 906 22.28 13.30 -5.26
N ASN A 907 23.46 13.36 -4.64
CA ASN A 907 24.73 13.46 -5.35
C ASN A 907 25.65 12.30 -4.94
N PHE A 908 25.76 11.30 -5.81
CA PHE A 908 26.60 10.13 -5.58
C PHE A 908 27.80 10.10 -6.51
N GLN A 909 28.98 9.86 -5.93
CA GLN A 909 30.23 9.71 -6.66
C GLN A 909 30.88 8.38 -6.27
N SER A 910 31.61 7.75 -7.19
CA SER A 910 32.44 6.60 -6.86
C SER A 910 33.76 6.67 -7.57
N SER A 911 34.78 6.23 -6.85
CA SER A 911 36.08 5.86 -7.40
C SER A 911 36.31 4.35 -7.46
N SER A 912 35.27 3.53 -7.27
CA SER A 912 35.40 2.06 -7.23
C SER A 912 35.39 1.45 -8.64
N THR A 913 36.25 0.48 -8.93
CA THR A 913 36.44 -0.07 -10.28
C THR A 913 35.56 -1.28 -10.63
N SER A 914 34.53 -1.59 -9.84
CA SER A 914 33.82 -2.88 -10.00
C SER A 914 32.32 -2.87 -9.72
N SER A 915 31.81 -1.90 -8.96
CA SER A 915 30.41 -1.93 -8.53
C SER A 915 29.55 -0.96 -9.35
N PRO A 916 28.37 -1.37 -9.84
CA PRO A 916 27.42 -0.45 -10.45
C PRO A 916 27.05 0.70 -9.52
N MET A 917 26.60 1.81 -10.10
CA MET A 917 26.18 3.00 -9.34
C MET A 917 24.77 3.42 -9.70
N GLY A 918 23.91 3.55 -8.72
CA GLY A 918 22.61 4.19 -8.92
C GLY A 918 22.26 5.15 -7.81
N ILE A 919 21.30 6.03 -8.07
CA ILE A 919 20.76 6.91 -7.02
C ILE A 919 19.84 6.12 -6.08
N LEU A 920 18.91 5.34 -6.63
CA LEU A 920 18.01 4.49 -5.86
C LEU A 920 18.75 3.25 -5.35
N ALA A 921 19.39 2.52 -6.28
CA ALA A 921 20.11 1.30 -5.94
C ALA A 921 21.34 1.11 -6.80
N SER A 922 22.40 0.55 -6.23
CA SER A 922 23.55 0.14 -7.04
C SER A 922 23.13 -0.97 -8.00
N GLN A 923 22.46 -2.00 -7.50
CA GLN A 923 21.99 -3.09 -8.34
C GLN A 923 20.61 -3.62 -7.93
N VAL A 924 19.88 -4.15 -8.90
CA VAL A 924 18.74 -5.05 -8.68
C VAL A 924 19.18 -6.45 -9.12
N SER A 925 19.09 -7.42 -8.21
CA SER A 925 19.53 -8.80 -8.45
C SER A 925 18.40 -9.76 -8.12
N LEU A 926 17.80 -10.38 -9.14
CA LEU A 926 16.67 -11.31 -9.00
C LEU A 926 17.10 -12.69 -9.47
N THR A 927 17.01 -13.67 -8.57
CA THR A 927 17.25 -15.10 -8.89
C THR A 927 15.94 -15.89 -9.05
N ALA A 928 14.85 -15.40 -8.45
CA ALA A 928 13.50 -15.90 -8.63
C ALA A 928 12.48 -14.82 -8.25
N GLY A 929 11.23 -14.95 -8.73
CA GLY A 929 10.12 -14.13 -8.28
C GLY A 929 10.05 -12.75 -8.94
N GLU A 930 9.32 -11.83 -8.30
CA GLU A 930 9.00 -10.54 -8.90
C GLU A 930 9.52 -9.36 -8.05
N SER A 931 9.81 -8.23 -8.69
CA SER A 931 10.08 -6.97 -8.02
C SER A 931 9.49 -5.79 -8.77
N LEU A 932 8.99 -4.81 -8.02
CA LEU A 932 8.30 -3.63 -8.55
C LEU A 932 8.98 -2.36 -8.05
N ILE A 933 9.33 -1.47 -8.97
CA ILE A 933 9.91 -0.16 -8.68
C ILE A 933 9.07 0.88 -9.43
N ALA A 934 8.24 1.63 -8.72
CA ALA A 934 7.29 2.52 -9.37
C ALA A 934 7.14 3.89 -8.72
N ASN A 935 6.51 4.83 -9.43
CA ASN A 935 6.05 6.11 -8.89
C ASN A 935 7.17 6.95 -8.23
N ILE A 936 8.34 7.02 -8.86
CA ILE A 936 9.52 7.74 -8.35
C ILE A 936 9.71 9.05 -9.12
N ILE A 937 9.96 10.14 -8.40
CA ILE A 937 10.37 11.42 -8.98
C ILE A 937 11.78 11.76 -8.52
N LEU A 938 12.73 11.83 -9.45
CA LEU A 938 14.09 12.30 -9.22
C LEU A 938 14.26 13.74 -9.71
N LYS A 939 14.81 14.62 -8.88
CA LYS A 939 15.05 16.03 -9.20
C LYS A 939 16.43 16.50 -8.80
N ASN A 940 17.04 17.37 -9.60
CA ASN A 940 18.25 18.13 -9.23
C ASN A 940 19.40 17.24 -8.72
N SER A 941 19.49 16.00 -9.20
CA SER A 941 20.37 14.98 -8.63
C SER A 941 21.50 14.63 -9.58
N SER A 942 22.60 14.10 -9.06
CA SER A 942 23.71 13.67 -9.89
C SER A 942 24.28 12.32 -9.45
N VAL A 943 24.74 11.56 -10.44
CA VAL A 943 25.57 10.38 -10.22
C VAL A 943 26.77 10.44 -11.14
N SER A 944 27.97 10.22 -10.60
CA SER A 944 29.20 10.23 -11.37
C SER A 944 30.10 9.06 -11.01
N SER A 945 30.58 8.35 -12.04
CA SER A 945 31.64 7.35 -11.91
C SER A 945 32.88 7.82 -12.64
N ASN A 946 34.05 7.77 -11.98
CA ASN A 946 35.33 8.03 -12.63
C ASN A 946 36.05 6.75 -13.09
N THR A 947 35.43 5.59 -12.88
CA THR A 947 35.99 4.25 -13.08
C THR A 947 35.08 3.36 -13.93
N ALA A 948 35.67 2.29 -14.48
CA ALA A 948 34.95 1.29 -15.24
C ALA A 948 34.05 0.49 -14.31
N ILE A 949 32.75 0.80 -14.35
CA ILE A 949 31.73 0.11 -13.57
C ILE A 949 30.69 -0.52 -14.48
N ASN A 950 29.97 -1.52 -14.00
CA ASN A 950 28.96 -2.23 -14.79
C ASN A 950 27.61 -1.50 -14.78
N GLY A 951 27.60 -0.19 -15.07
CA GLY A 951 26.39 0.61 -15.23
C GLY A 951 26.23 1.78 -14.26
N THR A 952 25.65 2.87 -14.76
CA THR A 952 25.30 4.07 -13.99
C THR A 952 23.86 4.50 -14.34
N GLY A 953 23.04 4.88 -13.35
CA GLY A 953 21.67 5.37 -13.56
C GLY A 953 20.90 5.73 -12.29
N LEU A 954 19.56 5.74 -12.35
CA LEU A 954 18.72 5.67 -11.15
C LEU A 954 18.98 4.35 -10.41
N ILE A 955 19.11 3.27 -11.18
CA ILE A 955 19.58 1.95 -10.77
C ILE A 955 20.88 1.70 -11.53
N GLY A 956 21.97 1.28 -10.88
CA GLY A 956 23.24 1.08 -11.61
C GLY A 956 23.17 -0.06 -12.61
N ALA A 957 22.75 -1.23 -12.15
CA ALA A 957 22.57 -2.43 -12.97
C ALA A 957 21.34 -3.23 -12.57
N ILE A 958 20.72 -3.92 -13.53
CA ILE A 958 19.63 -4.85 -13.33
C ILE A 958 20.04 -6.20 -13.89
N SER A 959 20.03 -7.22 -13.02
CA SER A 959 20.27 -8.62 -13.37
C SER A 959 19.12 -9.46 -12.84
N ALA A 960 18.30 -9.98 -13.74
CA ALA A 960 17.20 -10.88 -13.43
C ALA A 960 17.37 -12.18 -14.20
N ASP A 961 17.24 -13.30 -13.50
CA ASP A 961 17.19 -14.63 -14.11
C ASP A 961 15.94 -14.75 -15.00
N PRO A 962 15.96 -15.62 -16.03
CA PRO A 962 14.82 -15.86 -16.95
C PRO A 962 13.47 -16.16 -16.29
N SER A 963 13.48 -16.67 -15.05
CA SER A 963 12.29 -16.99 -14.26
C SER A 963 11.78 -15.82 -13.40
N SER A 964 12.44 -14.68 -13.45
CA SER A 964 12.17 -13.52 -12.60
C SER A 964 11.56 -12.38 -13.40
N ASN A 965 10.62 -11.65 -12.81
CA ASN A 965 10.03 -10.45 -13.41
C ASN A 965 10.49 -9.20 -12.66
N ILE A 966 10.87 -8.17 -13.40
CA ILE A 966 11.09 -6.84 -12.86
C ILE A 966 10.12 -5.88 -13.55
N TYR A 967 9.46 -5.04 -12.77
CA TYR A 967 8.56 -4.01 -13.27
C TYR A 967 9.08 -2.65 -12.82
N ILE A 968 9.40 -1.79 -13.79
CA ILE A 968 9.81 -0.41 -13.55
C ILE A 968 8.81 0.52 -14.24
N SER A 969 8.04 1.27 -13.46
CA SER A 969 6.96 2.11 -13.98
C SER A 969 6.91 3.51 -13.38
N ASP A 970 6.34 4.46 -14.11
CA ASP A 970 5.98 5.79 -13.60
C ASP A 970 7.15 6.54 -12.95
N ILE A 971 8.29 6.56 -13.65
CA ILE A 971 9.51 7.23 -13.21
C ILE A 971 9.65 8.58 -13.92
N LYS A 972 9.91 9.64 -13.15
CA LYS A 972 10.16 10.99 -13.66
C LYS A 972 11.54 11.47 -13.24
N ILE A 973 12.39 11.84 -14.19
CA ILE A 973 13.72 12.41 -13.96
C ILE A 973 13.74 13.85 -14.48
N ILE A 974 14.14 14.79 -13.61
CA ILE A 974 14.11 16.23 -13.87
C ILE A 974 15.45 16.84 -13.48
N ASN A 975 16.05 17.64 -14.36
CA ASN A 975 17.26 18.43 -14.11
C ASN A 975 18.35 17.62 -13.39
N SER A 976 18.63 16.41 -13.88
CA SER A 976 19.54 15.47 -13.22
C SER A 976 20.65 15.03 -14.17
N THR A 977 21.83 14.77 -13.61
CA THR A 977 23.05 14.53 -14.38
C THR A 977 23.64 13.16 -14.08
N PHE A 978 23.80 12.33 -15.11
CA PHE A 978 24.39 11.01 -15.04
C PHE A 978 25.69 11.03 -15.83
N THR A 979 26.83 10.79 -15.18
CA THR A 979 28.14 10.84 -15.84
C THR A 979 28.95 9.59 -15.59
N SER A 980 29.69 9.15 -16.61
CA SER A 980 30.68 8.09 -16.45
C SER A 980 31.87 8.27 -17.38
N SER A 981 33.07 8.28 -16.81
CA SER A 981 34.32 8.40 -17.59
C SER A 981 34.98 7.07 -17.93
N ALA A 982 34.49 5.93 -17.44
CA ALA A 982 35.07 4.63 -17.79
C ALA A 982 34.10 3.41 -17.88
N SER A 983 32.79 3.54 -17.65
CA SER A 983 31.84 2.42 -17.80
C SER A 983 31.28 2.24 -19.21
N ASP A 984 31.34 1.03 -19.77
CA ASP A 984 30.74 0.76 -21.08
C ASP A 984 29.24 1.09 -21.17
N ASN A 985 28.49 1.11 -20.06
CA ASN A 985 27.04 1.26 -20.06
C ASN A 985 26.55 2.45 -19.22
N LEU A 986 25.80 3.37 -19.80
CA LEU A 986 25.23 4.54 -19.11
C LEU A 986 23.80 4.83 -19.57
N GLY A 987 22.88 5.04 -18.62
CA GLY A 987 21.53 5.55 -18.92
C GLY A 987 20.83 6.11 -17.67
N ALA A 988 19.84 6.98 -17.84
CA ALA A 988 19.23 7.65 -16.69
C ALA A 988 18.43 6.70 -15.78
N ILE A 989 17.84 5.62 -16.32
CA ILE A 989 17.18 4.58 -15.52
C ILE A 989 18.19 3.53 -15.09
N THR A 990 18.89 2.90 -16.05
CA THR A 990 19.96 1.97 -15.74
C THR A 990 21.06 1.98 -16.79
N GLY A 991 22.29 1.70 -16.35
CA GLY A 991 23.39 1.46 -17.28
C GLY A 991 23.18 0.13 -17.99
N ASN A 992 22.96 -0.95 -17.24
CA ASN A 992 22.82 -2.31 -17.78
C ASN A 992 21.50 -2.93 -17.34
N PHE A 993 20.71 -3.42 -18.29
CA PHE A 993 19.45 -4.13 -18.08
C PHE A 993 19.55 -5.54 -18.67
N ASN A 994 19.53 -6.57 -17.82
CA ASN A 994 19.56 -7.96 -18.23
C ASN A 994 18.46 -8.78 -17.55
N ALA A 995 17.45 -9.20 -18.31
CA ALA A 995 16.37 -10.07 -17.83
C ALA A 995 16.48 -11.54 -18.30
N GLY A 996 17.60 -11.94 -18.92
CA GLY A 996 17.89 -13.33 -19.33
C GLY A 996 17.09 -13.83 -20.55
N THR A 997 15.77 -13.65 -20.57
CA THR A 997 14.86 -14.02 -21.67
C THR A 997 13.83 -12.93 -21.93
N THR A 998 13.13 -12.98 -23.07
CA THR A 998 12.05 -12.05 -23.39
C THR A 998 10.91 -12.21 -22.38
N PRO A 999 10.59 -11.16 -21.58
CA PRO A 999 9.52 -11.24 -20.59
C PRO A 999 8.17 -11.35 -21.29
N SER A 1000 7.19 -11.93 -20.60
CA SER A 1000 5.81 -12.02 -21.10
C SER A 1000 5.03 -10.71 -20.98
N ALA A 1001 5.55 -9.73 -20.24
CA ALA A 1001 4.92 -8.45 -19.94
C ALA A 1001 5.93 -7.29 -20.03
N PRO A 1002 5.48 -6.03 -20.25
CA PRO A 1002 6.36 -4.88 -20.27
C PRO A 1002 7.03 -4.65 -18.91
N ASN A 1003 8.36 -4.66 -18.90
CA ASN A 1003 9.18 -4.46 -17.70
C ASN A 1003 9.65 -3.00 -17.52
N LEU A 1004 9.42 -2.15 -18.52
CA LEU A 1004 9.70 -0.71 -18.44
C LEU A 1004 8.51 0.09 -18.99
N GLN A 1005 7.88 0.91 -18.14
CA GLN A 1005 6.64 1.61 -18.48
C GLN A 1005 6.63 3.08 -18.02
N ASN A 1006 6.02 3.97 -18.79
CA ASN A 1006 5.75 5.36 -18.39
C ASN A 1006 6.96 6.11 -17.82
N ILE A 1007 8.06 6.11 -18.56
CA ILE A 1007 9.31 6.76 -18.15
C ILE A 1007 9.39 8.14 -18.78
N PHE A 1008 9.70 9.15 -17.98
CA PHE A 1008 9.91 10.52 -18.44
C PHE A 1008 11.26 11.08 -17.98
N ILE A 1009 12.05 11.57 -18.93
CA ILE A 1009 13.29 12.30 -18.67
C ILE A 1009 13.21 13.65 -19.37
N ASP A 1010 13.35 14.71 -18.60
CA ASP A 1010 13.19 16.08 -19.09
C ASP A 1010 14.40 16.60 -19.88
N SER A 1011 14.19 17.69 -20.59
CA SER A 1011 15.21 18.31 -21.45
C SER A 1011 16.35 18.98 -20.70
N SER A 1012 16.23 19.17 -19.38
CA SER A 1012 17.31 19.75 -18.55
C SER A 1012 18.24 18.70 -17.95
N SER A 1013 17.91 17.41 -18.12
CA SER A 1013 18.76 16.31 -17.69
C SER A 1013 19.89 16.03 -18.69
N LEU A 1014 21.03 15.58 -18.18
CA LEU A 1014 22.25 15.28 -18.95
C LEU A 1014 22.71 13.85 -18.66
N ILE A 1015 22.93 13.07 -19.72
CA ILE A 1015 23.54 11.74 -19.69
C ILE A 1015 24.86 11.84 -20.45
N ASP A 1016 25.98 11.99 -19.73
CA ASP A 1016 27.31 12.21 -20.31
C ASP A 1016 28.24 11.01 -20.08
N GLY A 1017 28.35 10.18 -21.12
CA GLY A 1017 29.29 9.08 -21.22
C GLY A 1017 30.27 9.31 -22.37
N SER A 1018 30.79 10.53 -22.56
CA SER A 1018 31.61 10.90 -23.74
C SER A 1018 32.83 9.99 -24.02
N GLY A 1019 33.23 9.12 -23.10
CA GLY A 1019 34.23 8.06 -23.30
C GLY A 1019 33.69 6.63 -23.42
N GLN A 1020 32.38 6.43 -23.50
CA GLN A 1020 31.71 5.14 -23.30
C GLN A 1020 30.99 4.65 -24.55
N ASN A 1021 30.98 3.33 -24.72
CA ASN A 1021 30.47 2.72 -25.93
C ASN A 1021 28.95 2.63 -25.94
N TYR A 1022 28.26 2.37 -24.83
CA TYR A 1022 26.81 2.15 -24.82
C TYR A 1022 26.11 3.19 -23.94
N VAL A 1023 25.63 4.27 -24.57
CA VAL A 1023 24.97 5.37 -23.87
C VAL A 1023 23.56 5.58 -24.41
N GLY A 1024 22.56 5.46 -23.54
CA GLY A 1024 21.17 5.77 -23.88
C GLY A 1024 20.59 6.81 -22.96
N GLY A 1025 19.64 7.63 -23.43
CA GLY A 1025 18.93 8.56 -22.55
C GLY A 1025 18.24 7.84 -21.39
N ILE A 1026 17.63 6.67 -21.64
CA ILE A 1026 16.92 5.86 -20.65
C ILE A 1026 17.78 4.70 -20.17
N ILE A 1027 18.28 3.85 -21.08
CA ILE A 1027 19.08 2.66 -20.75
C ILE A 1027 20.35 2.59 -21.59
N GLY A 1028 21.49 2.27 -20.97
CA GLY A 1028 22.74 2.03 -21.69
C GLY A 1028 22.68 0.77 -22.56
N THR A 1029 22.65 -0.40 -21.94
CA THR A 1029 22.49 -1.71 -22.59
C THR A 1029 21.26 -2.45 -22.08
N GLY A 1030 20.49 -3.06 -22.99
CA GLY A 1030 19.27 -3.81 -22.65
C GLY A 1030 19.20 -5.19 -23.30
N THR A 1031 18.78 -6.18 -22.53
CA THR A 1031 18.63 -7.58 -22.95
C THR A 1031 17.33 -8.14 -22.39
N GLY A 1032 16.44 -8.65 -23.26
CA GLY A 1032 15.13 -9.15 -22.85
C GLY A 1032 14.23 -8.04 -22.29
N LEU A 1033 14.17 -6.90 -22.97
CA LEU A 1033 13.40 -5.74 -22.50
C LEU A 1033 12.11 -5.57 -23.31
N ILE A 1034 10.99 -5.24 -22.63
CA ILE A 1034 9.76 -4.77 -23.27
C ILE A 1034 9.43 -3.39 -22.69
N GLY A 1035 9.64 -2.36 -23.50
CA GLY A 1035 9.44 -0.96 -23.11
C GLY A 1035 8.17 -0.35 -23.72
N PHE A 1036 7.40 0.38 -22.90
CA PHE A 1036 6.18 1.06 -23.33
C PHE A 1036 6.05 2.47 -22.74
N GLY A 1037 5.63 3.46 -23.54
CA GLY A 1037 5.34 4.80 -23.03
C GLY A 1037 6.59 5.55 -22.56
N LEU A 1038 7.65 5.53 -23.37
CA LEU A 1038 8.96 6.07 -23.01
C LEU A 1038 9.17 7.47 -23.59
N ILE A 1039 9.55 8.44 -22.76
CA ILE A 1039 9.97 9.78 -23.18
C ILE A 1039 11.37 10.09 -22.71
N SER A 1040 12.19 10.57 -23.64
CA SER A 1040 13.49 11.15 -23.34
C SER A 1040 13.67 12.44 -24.14
N GLU A 1041 13.83 13.55 -23.42
CA GLU A 1041 14.18 14.86 -23.98
C GLU A 1041 15.62 15.28 -23.61
N ALA A 1042 16.33 14.44 -22.88
CA ALA A 1042 17.62 14.75 -22.29
C ALA A 1042 18.73 15.01 -23.32
N GLU A 1043 19.80 15.66 -22.88
CA GLU A 1043 21.06 15.66 -23.61
C GLU A 1043 21.82 14.34 -23.35
N VAL A 1044 22.21 13.65 -24.42
CA VAL A 1044 22.90 12.35 -24.37
C VAL A 1044 24.24 12.45 -25.10
N ARG A 1045 25.34 12.12 -24.42
CA ARG A 1045 26.69 12.15 -25.01
C ARG A 1045 27.39 10.80 -24.87
N GLY A 1046 28.00 10.29 -25.93
CA GLY A 1046 28.71 9.00 -25.89
C GLY A 1046 29.71 8.77 -27.02
N ALA A 1047 30.46 7.67 -26.97
CA ALA A 1047 31.53 7.37 -27.91
C ALA A 1047 31.08 6.57 -29.15
N GLU A 1048 30.38 5.43 -29.01
CA GLU A 1048 30.11 4.52 -30.14
C GLU A 1048 28.62 4.28 -30.44
N TYR A 1049 27.91 3.57 -29.55
CA TYR A 1049 26.48 3.24 -29.59
C TYR A 1049 25.70 4.22 -28.71
N VAL A 1050 25.23 5.31 -29.33
CA VAL A 1050 24.55 6.39 -28.62
C VAL A 1050 23.13 6.57 -29.13
N GLY A 1051 22.14 6.35 -28.27
CA GLY A 1051 20.73 6.50 -28.63
C GLY A 1051 19.97 7.44 -27.71
N GLY A 1052 18.95 8.10 -28.24
CA GLY A 1052 18.14 9.04 -27.44
C GLY A 1052 17.35 8.35 -26.32
N ALA A 1053 17.03 7.06 -26.50
CA ALA A 1053 16.45 6.20 -25.46
C ALA A 1053 17.41 5.10 -25.01
N PHE A 1054 18.00 4.37 -25.96
CA PHE A 1054 18.79 3.17 -25.67
C PHE A 1054 20.16 3.22 -26.34
N GLY A 1055 21.24 2.89 -25.63
CA GLY A 1055 22.56 2.73 -26.26
C GLY A 1055 22.59 1.50 -27.16
N TYR A 1056 22.37 0.32 -26.57
CA TYR A 1056 22.34 -0.94 -27.31
C TYR A 1056 21.28 -1.92 -26.79
N LEU A 1057 20.59 -2.62 -27.70
CA LEU A 1057 19.57 -3.62 -27.37
C LEU A 1057 19.91 -5.00 -27.94
N SER A 1058 19.62 -6.07 -27.20
CA SER A 1058 19.84 -7.44 -27.64
C SER A 1058 18.72 -8.41 -27.21
N ASN A 1059 18.82 -9.66 -27.66
CA ASN A 1059 17.94 -10.79 -27.30
C ASN A 1059 16.45 -10.47 -27.39
N THR A 1060 15.95 -10.16 -28.59
CA THR A 1060 14.51 -9.98 -28.84
C THR A 1060 13.81 -8.90 -28.02
N SER A 1061 14.54 -7.85 -27.62
CA SER A 1061 13.92 -6.71 -26.94
C SER A 1061 12.89 -6.00 -27.83
N VAL A 1062 11.82 -5.49 -27.25
CA VAL A 1062 10.70 -4.83 -27.93
C VAL A 1062 10.51 -3.44 -27.34
N ILE A 1063 10.64 -2.41 -28.18
CA ILE A 1063 10.34 -1.03 -27.80
C ILE A 1063 9.05 -0.62 -28.51
N GLN A 1064 8.06 -0.17 -27.76
CA GLN A 1064 6.78 0.24 -28.29
C GLN A 1064 6.38 1.62 -27.74
N THR A 1065 5.76 2.46 -28.59
CA THR A 1065 5.11 3.71 -28.14
C THR A 1065 6.07 4.64 -27.38
N SER A 1066 7.15 5.07 -28.04
CA SER A 1066 8.16 5.97 -27.45
C SER A 1066 8.25 7.32 -28.19
N ILE A 1067 8.52 8.41 -27.46
CA ILE A 1067 8.75 9.74 -28.03
C ILE A 1067 10.07 10.31 -27.55
N ILE A 1068 11.00 10.48 -28.49
CA ILE A 1068 12.36 10.87 -28.16
C ILE A 1068 12.70 12.21 -28.83
N SER A 1069 12.94 13.23 -28.02
CA SER A 1069 13.29 14.58 -28.45
C SER A 1069 14.62 15.02 -27.81
N ALA A 1070 15.62 14.15 -27.86
CA ALA A 1070 16.92 14.32 -27.21
C ALA A 1070 17.91 15.14 -28.05
N ILE A 1071 18.91 15.73 -27.40
CA ILE A 1071 20.12 16.25 -28.07
C ILE A 1071 21.20 15.19 -27.92
N ILE A 1072 21.67 14.61 -29.02
CA ILE A 1072 22.58 13.47 -28.99
C ILE A 1072 23.91 13.86 -29.60
N THR A 1073 25.00 13.70 -28.85
CA THR A 1073 26.36 14.03 -29.29
C THR A 1073 27.24 12.80 -29.25
N SER A 1074 27.90 12.47 -30.35
CA SER A 1074 28.84 11.34 -30.38
C SER A 1074 29.90 11.45 -31.47
N ALA A 1075 31.09 10.91 -31.19
CA ALA A 1075 32.18 10.83 -32.16
C ALA A 1075 32.16 9.53 -33.00
N GLY A 1076 31.35 8.54 -32.64
CA GLY A 1076 31.35 7.20 -33.25
C GLY A 1076 30.38 7.04 -34.41
N THR A 1077 30.22 5.79 -34.86
CA THR A 1077 29.43 5.47 -36.07
C THR A 1077 28.01 4.98 -35.79
N ASN A 1078 27.65 4.64 -34.54
CA ASN A 1078 26.35 4.04 -34.21
C ASN A 1078 25.50 5.02 -33.39
N VAL A 1079 25.17 6.16 -34.00
CA VAL A 1079 24.42 7.26 -33.35
C VAL A 1079 22.99 7.29 -33.87
N SER A 1080 22.01 7.30 -32.98
CA SER A 1080 20.61 7.22 -33.40
C SER A 1080 19.61 7.99 -32.56
N GLY A 1081 18.50 8.42 -33.19
CA GLY A 1081 17.41 9.12 -32.50
C GLY A 1081 16.74 8.30 -31.40
N ILE A 1082 16.65 6.97 -31.54
CA ILE A 1082 16.00 6.08 -30.54
C ILE A 1082 17.00 5.09 -29.93
N VAL A 1083 17.60 4.20 -30.74
CA VAL A 1083 18.48 3.10 -30.28
C VAL A 1083 19.81 3.18 -31.00
N GLY A 1084 20.95 3.29 -30.31
CA GLY A 1084 22.28 3.42 -30.93
C GLY A 1084 22.68 2.21 -31.81
N GLY A 1085 22.44 0.99 -31.31
CA GLY A 1085 22.54 -0.26 -32.08
C GLY A 1085 21.67 -1.37 -31.50
N CYS A 1086 21.33 -2.39 -32.28
CA CYS A 1086 20.70 -3.56 -31.68
C CYS A 1086 20.94 -4.88 -32.43
N ALA A 1087 20.71 -5.99 -31.74
CA ALA A 1087 20.74 -7.34 -32.30
C ALA A 1087 19.42 -8.06 -32.01
N THR A 1088 18.70 -8.49 -33.05
CA THR A 1088 17.43 -9.25 -32.96
C THR A 1088 16.27 -8.55 -32.24
N SER A 1089 16.35 -7.22 -32.01
CA SER A 1089 15.33 -6.45 -31.30
C SER A 1089 14.39 -5.70 -32.27
N SER A 1090 13.22 -5.29 -31.80
CA SER A 1090 12.20 -4.58 -32.57
C SER A 1090 11.84 -3.22 -31.93
N VAL A 1091 11.59 -2.23 -32.78
CA VAL A 1091 11.13 -0.90 -32.39
C VAL A 1091 9.85 -0.62 -33.17
N MET A 1092 8.75 -0.33 -32.46
CA MET A 1092 7.41 -0.16 -33.02
C MET A 1092 6.77 1.12 -32.50
N ASN A 1093 5.92 1.75 -33.31
CA ASN A 1093 5.11 2.92 -32.95
C ASN A 1093 5.88 4.03 -32.20
N SER A 1094 7.13 4.27 -32.59
CA SER A 1094 8.02 5.20 -31.89
C SER A 1094 8.37 6.38 -32.78
N TYR A 1095 8.42 7.57 -32.19
CA TYR A 1095 8.60 8.85 -32.86
C TYR A 1095 9.84 9.56 -32.32
N THR A 1096 10.60 10.23 -33.19
CA THR A 1096 11.78 10.99 -32.76
C THR A 1096 11.96 12.33 -33.48
N THR A 1097 12.28 13.37 -32.69
CA THR A 1097 12.67 14.72 -33.13
C THR A 1097 14.09 15.08 -32.68
N SER A 1098 14.89 14.07 -32.34
CA SER A 1098 16.22 14.27 -31.78
C SER A 1098 17.15 15.04 -32.72
N THR A 1099 17.99 15.89 -32.13
CA THR A 1099 19.10 16.56 -32.84
C THR A 1099 20.35 15.71 -32.69
N LEU A 1100 21.01 15.36 -33.79
CA LEU A 1100 22.21 14.52 -33.77
C LEU A 1100 23.44 15.34 -34.14
N ASN A 1101 24.46 15.31 -33.29
CA ASN A 1101 25.71 16.04 -33.42
C ASN A 1101 26.89 15.04 -33.47
N GLY A 1102 27.36 14.75 -34.69
CA GLY A 1102 28.52 13.87 -34.96
C GLY A 1102 28.15 12.54 -35.63
N GLY A 1103 29.18 11.74 -35.96
CA GLY A 1103 29.03 10.35 -36.43
C GLY A 1103 28.25 10.07 -37.72
N ALA A 1104 28.18 8.78 -38.09
CA ALA A 1104 27.17 8.27 -39.01
C ALA A 1104 25.84 8.14 -38.24
N THR A 1105 24.76 8.66 -38.81
CA THR A 1105 23.49 8.86 -38.10
C THR A 1105 22.38 7.98 -38.65
N HIS A 1106 21.66 7.29 -37.76
CA HIS A 1106 20.50 6.47 -38.10
C HIS A 1106 19.24 6.89 -37.32
N VAL A 1107 18.03 6.67 -37.85
CA VAL A 1107 16.79 6.88 -37.06
C VAL A 1107 16.61 5.78 -36.01
N VAL A 1108 16.97 4.55 -36.39
CA VAL A 1108 17.08 3.37 -35.53
C VAL A 1108 18.42 2.70 -35.85
N GLY A 1109 19.19 2.32 -34.83
CA GLY A 1109 20.57 1.84 -34.95
C GLY A 1109 20.78 0.62 -35.85
N THR A 1110 22.05 0.37 -36.16
CA THR A 1110 22.48 -0.75 -37.01
C THR A 1110 22.18 -2.10 -36.37
N GLY A 1111 21.82 -3.10 -37.19
CA GLY A 1111 21.51 -4.47 -36.74
C GLY A 1111 20.08 -4.69 -36.23
N CYS A 1112 19.27 -3.63 -36.14
CA CYS A 1112 17.86 -3.75 -35.81
C CYS A 1112 17.06 -4.38 -36.94
N THR A 1113 16.44 -5.53 -36.66
CA THR A 1113 15.43 -6.09 -37.54
C THR A 1113 14.22 -5.18 -37.50
N ALA A 1114 14.10 -4.33 -38.51
CA ALA A 1114 12.86 -3.71 -38.86
C ALA A 1114 11.89 -4.82 -39.29
N SER A 1115 11.05 -5.31 -38.37
CA SER A 1115 9.93 -6.16 -38.77
C SER A 1115 9.17 -5.42 -39.88
N SER A 1116 8.81 -6.13 -40.95
CA SER A 1116 8.20 -5.62 -42.19
C SER A 1116 6.91 -4.80 -42.02
N SER A 1117 6.47 -4.57 -40.79
CA SER A 1117 5.47 -3.62 -40.34
C SER A 1117 6.13 -2.38 -39.69
N PHE A 1118 6.99 -1.65 -40.41
CA PHE A 1118 7.25 -0.23 -40.09
C PHE A 1118 6.00 0.56 -40.46
N SER A 1119 4.94 0.47 -39.63
CA SER A 1119 3.67 1.13 -39.96
C SER A 1119 3.64 2.61 -39.63
N THR A 1120 4.69 3.24 -39.04
CA THR A 1120 4.91 4.71 -38.93
C THR A 1120 5.94 5.11 -37.85
N SER A 1121 7.24 4.79 -37.98
CA SER A 1121 8.24 5.57 -37.23
C SER A 1121 8.51 6.86 -37.99
N SER A 1122 7.65 7.87 -37.81
CA SER A 1122 7.90 9.20 -38.35
C SER A 1122 8.99 9.87 -37.52
N GLY A 1123 10.00 10.47 -38.14
CA GLY A 1123 11.02 11.19 -37.40
C GLY A 1123 11.68 12.26 -38.24
N ARG A 1124 11.97 13.42 -37.62
CA ARG A 1124 12.68 14.52 -38.26
C ARG A 1124 14.01 14.72 -37.55
N VAL A 1125 14.96 13.88 -37.88
CA VAL A 1125 16.33 13.97 -37.37
C VAL A 1125 17.01 15.18 -38.00
N HIS A 1126 17.35 16.18 -37.18
CA HIS A 1126 18.21 17.28 -37.62
C HIS A 1126 19.66 16.86 -37.41
N ASN A 1127 20.35 16.51 -38.51
CA ASN A 1127 21.78 16.23 -38.47
C ASN A 1127 22.56 17.51 -38.82
N THR A 1128 23.48 17.91 -37.94
CA THR A 1128 24.36 19.07 -38.16
C THR A 1128 25.70 18.69 -38.81
N SER A 1129 25.99 17.40 -38.97
CA SER A 1129 27.22 16.87 -39.57
C SER A 1129 27.05 16.57 -41.07
N SER A 1130 28.10 16.82 -41.85
CA SER A 1130 28.10 16.77 -43.32
C SER A 1130 28.19 15.36 -43.93
N SER A 1131 28.01 14.29 -43.15
CA SER A 1131 28.22 12.90 -43.57
C SER A 1131 27.01 12.01 -43.26
N VAL A 1132 25.96 12.10 -44.08
CA VAL A 1132 24.83 11.16 -44.04
C VAL A 1132 25.03 10.09 -45.10
N SER A 1133 25.25 8.84 -44.68
CA SER A 1133 25.18 7.69 -45.58
C SER A 1133 23.71 7.42 -45.90
N ALA A 1134 23.31 7.69 -47.14
CA ALA A 1134 21.98 7.43 -47.66
C ALA A 1134 21.76 5.91 -47.88
N GLU A 1135 21.61 5.13 -46.81
CA GLU A 1135 21.07 3.77 -46.90
C GLU A 1135 19.63 3.75 -46.37
N THR A 1136 18.71 3.66 -47.34
CA THR A 1136 17.31 3.27 -47.23
C THR A 1136 16.39 4.14 -46.37
N VAL A 1137 16.30 5.43 -46.73
CA VAL A 1137 15.22 6.33 -46.30
C VAL A 1137 14.17 6.42 -47.43
N SER A 1138 13.59 5.28 -47.84
CA SER A 1138 12.54 5.25 -48.89
C SER A 1138 11.10 5.25 -48.35
N GLN A 1139 10.92 5.39 -47.04
CA GLN A 1139 9.62 5.60 -46.38
C GLN A 1139 9.68 6.77 -45.38
N ILE A 1140 10.12 7.95 -45.81
CA ILE A 1140 9.59 9.19 -45.23
C ILE A 1140 8.32 9.51 -46.03
N GLN A 1141 7.23 8.81 -45.72
CA GLN A 1141 5.92 9.28 -46.15
C GLN A 1141 5.51 10.43 -45.23
N SER A 1142 5.08 11.51 -45.85
CA SER A 1142 4.51 12.73 -45.25
C SER A 1142 3.22 12.51 -44.44
N ASP A 1143 2.82 11.27 -44.18
CA ASP A 1143 1.57 10.97 -43.49
C ASP A 1143 1.80 10.87 -41.98
N TYR A 1144 2.13 12.01 -41.38
CA TYR A 1144 1.94 12.25 -39.95
C TYR A 1144 0.49 11.88 -39.52
N SER A 1145 -0.47 12.02 -40.43
CA SER A 1145 -1.85 11.58 -40.31
C SER A 1145 -2.03 10.06 -40.14
N LEU A 1146 -1.19 9.21 -40.76
CA LEU A 1146 -1.28 7.75 -40.61
C LEU A 1146 -0.69 7.27 -39.28
N PHE A 1147 0.37 7.93 -38.80
CA PHE A 1147 0.90 7.72 -37.45
C PHE A 1147 -0.19 8.08 -36.41
N ILE A 1148 -0.86 9.22 -36.60
CA ILE A 1148 -2.00 9.65 -35.79
C ILE A 1148 -3.16 8.65 -35.89
N SER A 1149 -3.47 8.09 -37.06
CA SER A 1149 -4.58 7.12 -37.19
C SER A 1149 -4.26 5.75 -36.59
N ASN A 1150 -2.99 5.30 -36.61
CA ASN A 1150 -2.57 4.07 -35.95
C ASN A 1150 -2.43 4.25 -34.42
N LEU A 1151 -2.18 5.48 -33.96
CA LEU A 1151 -2.28 5.85 -32.54
C LEU A 1151 -3.74 5.88 -32.04
N ASN A 1152 -4.73 6.13 -32.92
CA ASN A 1152 -6.15 6.07 -32.55
C ASN A 1152 -6.63 4.67 -32.16
N ASP A 1153 -5.90 3.60 -32.51
CA ASP A 1153 -6.14 2.24 -31.99
C ASP A 1153 -5.28 1.90 -30.75
N SER A 1154 -4.33 2.77 -30.35
CA SER A 1154 -3.45 2.63 -29.17
C SER A 1154 -3.49 3.86 -28.24
N THR A 1155 -4.71 4.33 -27.98
CA THR A 1155 -5.14 5.66 -27.48
C THR A 1155 -4.62 6.19 -26.13
N PHE A 1156 -3.58 5.63 -25.52
CA PHE A 1156 -3.26 5.91 -24.11
C PHE A 1156 -2.15 6.95 -23.83
N ALA A 1157 -1.37 7.44 -24.81
CA ALA A 1157 -0.14 8.17 -24.50
C ALA A 1157 -0.09 9.70 -24.83
N PHE A 1158 -0.51 10.21 -26.00
CA PHE A 1158 -0.07 11.56 -26.47
C PHE A 1158 -1.18 12.62 -26.79
N TYR A 1159 -0.84 13.92 -26.78
CA TYR A 1159 -1.59 15.13 -27.23
C TYR A 1159 -0.66 16.13 -27.95
N TYR A 1160 -1.16 17.14 -28.70
CA TYR A 1160 -0.34 17.98 -29.61
C TYR A 1160 -0.58 19.50 -29.45
N ASP A 1161 0.36 20.22 -28.82
CA ASP A 1161 0.32 21.69 -28.68
C ASP A 1161 0.42 22.43 -30.04
N PHE A 1162 0.03 23.72 -30.09
CA PHE A 1162 0.10 24.63 -31.24
C PHE A 1162 1.55 24.77 -31.75
N GLY A 1163 1.96 23.81 -32.57
CA GLY A 1163 3.34 23.65 -33.06
C GLY A 1163 3.65 22.29 -33.70
N ASN A 1164 2.69 21.33 -33.73
CA ASN A 1164 2.86 19.99 -34.31
C ASN A 1164 3.97 19.14 -33.65
N ILE A 1165 4.17 19.28 -32.34
CA ILE A 1165 5.09 18.43 -31.56
C ILE A 1165 4.23 17.55 -30.63
N PRO A 1166 4.33 16.21 -30.70
CA PRO A 1166 3.61 15.33 -29.79
C PRO A 1166 4.16 15.45 -28.36
N ARG A 1167 3.27 15.66 -27.39
CA ARG A 1167 3.53 15.61 -25.95
C ARG A 1167 2.73 14.48 -25.30
N LEU A 1168 3.19 13.90 -24.20
CA LEU A 1168 2.47 12.80 -23.52
C LEU A 1168 1.44 13.40 -22.55
N ARG A 1169 0.20 12.90 -22.51
CA ARG A 1169 -0.90 13.47 -21.68
C ARG A 1169 -0.60 13.51 -20.18
N LEU A 1170 0.30 12.64 -19.74
CA LEU A 1170 0.80 12.62 -18.38
C LEU A 1170 1.59 13.91 -18.05
N GLU A 1171 2.23 14.54 -19.04
CA GLU A 1171 3.10 15.69 -18.86
C GLU A 1171 2.34 16.96 -18.41
N GLU A 1172 1.13 17.21 -18.93
CA GLU A 1172 0.31 18.36 -18.52
C GLU A 1172 -0.40 18.13 -17.18
N HIS A 1173 -0.86 16.90 -16.93
CA HIS A 1173 -1.38 16.51 -15.60
C HIS A 1173 -0.26 16.62 -14.53
N LEU A 1174 0.97 16.23 -14.86
CA LEU A 1174 2.15 16.30 -13.97
C LEU A 1174 2.87 17.66 -13.95
N ARG A 1175 2.57 18.60 -14.86
CA ARG A 1175 2.96 20.02 -14.75
C ARG A 1175 1.94 20.83 -13.94
N SER A 1176 0.70 20.32 -13.83
CA SER A 1176 -0.37 20.92 -13.02
C SER A 1176 -0.41 20.47 -11.56
N LEU A 1177 0.33 19.40 -11.22
CA LEU A 1177 0.72 18.97 -9.87
C LEU A 1177 2.09 19.53 -9.54
#